data_AF-A0A8K1LTW7-F1
#
_entry.id   AF-A0A8K1LTW7-F1
#
_cell.length_a   1.000
_cell.length_b   1.000
_cell.length_c   1.000
_cell.angle_alpha   90.00
_cell.angle_beta   90.00
_cell.angle_gamma   90.00
#
_symmetry.space_group_name_H-M   'P 1'
#
loop_
_entity.id
_entity.type
_entity.pdbx_description
1 polymer ?
#
loop_
_entity_poly.entity_id
_entity_poly.type
_entity_poly.pdbx_seq_one_letter_code
_entity_poly.pdbx_strand_id
1 'polypeptide(L)'
;MGNSCVCRDDSGAEDNGDSRGRHTENSRTHIPEARSHPRDPVRPPRRGRGPHEPRRKKQNVDGLVLDTLAVIRTLVDNDQEPPYSMITLHEMAETDEGWLEVVQSLIRVIPLEDPLGPAVITLLLDECPLPTKDALQKLTEILNLSGAAACQDACHPARHRNTTAVLGCLAEKLAGPASIGLLSPGILEYLLHSLNFQSHPTVMLFALIALEKFAQTSENKMTVSESCISDQLILLEKWTDNPDYLKRQVGFCAQWSLDNLFLKEGRQFTYEKVDLTNIRAMLNSNDVSEYLKISPHGLEARCDASSFESVRCTFCVDSGVWYYEVTVITSGVMQIGWATKDSKFLNHEGYGIGDDEYSCAYDGCRQLIWYNARSKPHSHPCWKEGDTIGFLLDLQEKQMIFYLNGNQLPAEKQVFSSAVSGFFAAASFMSYQQCEFNFGAKPFRYPPPMKFSTFNDHAFLTAEEKIILPRHRRLALLKQVSIRENCCTLCCDEVADTELRPCGHSSTTSDEFDAVVGYLEDIIMDDDFQLIQRNFLEKHYQEFDDSEENKLIYTDIFNEYISLVEKYIEEKLLDRIRGFDMVAFTVSLQQHKDEMPGDIFDLLLTFTDFLAFKEMFLEYRARGCGVSILGDISKLCGHGPERPCLNMGIGPDDLQRSLSTLAILTL
;
A
#
# COMPACT_ATOMS: atom_id res chain seq x y z
N MET A 1 -9.67 42.08 -7.30
CA MET A 1 -10.28 42.64 -6.07
C MET A 1 -11.78 42.67 -6.23
N GLY A 2 -12.55 42.29 -5.21
CA GLY A 2 -14.03 42.42 -5.23
C GLY A 2 -14.83 41.12 -5.17
N ASN A 3 -14.48 40.17 -4.29
CA ASN A 3 -15.42 39.13 -3.88
C ASN A 3 -16.33 39.69 -2.77
N SER A 4 -17.64 39.68 -2.98
CA SER A 4 -18.63 40.04 -1.94
C SER A 4 -19.14 38.77 -1.26
N CYS A 5 -19.02 38.69 0.06
CA CYS A 5 -19.73 37.66 0.84
C CYS A 5 -21.24 37.96 0.84
N VAL A 6 -22.07 36.92 0.95
CA VAL A 6 -23.54 37.04 0.98
C VAL A 6 -24.11 36.17 2.10
N CYS A 7 -24.03 36.67 3.33
CA CYS A 7 -24.78 36.13 4.47
C CYS A 7 -25.33 37.31 5.28
N ARG A 8 -26.63 37.29 5.59
CA ARG A 8 -27.26 38.22 6.53
C ARG A 8 -28.60 37.70 7.03
N ASP A 9 -28.70 37.57 8.36
CA ASP A 9 -29.83 37.69 9.32
C ASP A 9 -31.24 37.14 8.91
N ASP A 10 -32.08 36.56 9.78
CA ASP A 10 -32.05 36.49 11.26
C ASP A 10 -32.88 35.30 11.82
N SER A 11 -32.74 35.10 13.13
CA SER A 11 -33.38 34.23 14.13
C SER A 11 -34.90 33.91 14.09
N GLY A 12 -35.31 32.87 14.84
CA GLY A 12 -36.56 32.99 15.65
C GLY A 12 -37.32 31.74 16.13
N ALA A 13 -37.11 31.36 17.40
CA ALA A 13 -38.11 30.82 18.36
C ALA A 13 -38.68 29.37 18.27
N GLU A 14 -38.94 28.81 19.46
CA GLU A 14 -39.64 27.54 19.77
C GLU A 14 -41.10 27.79 20.20
N ASP A 15 -42.00 26.78 20.11
CA ASP A 15 -43.01 26.52 21.16
C ASP A 15 -43.57 25.07 21.10
N ASN A 16 -44.36 24.70 22.11
CA ASN A 16 -44.79 23.36 22.52
C ASN A 16 -46.07 22.85 21.82
N GLY A 17 -46.35 21.54 21.92
CA GLY A 17 -47.67 20.97 21.58
C GLY A 17 -47.83 19.48 21.98
N ASP A 18 -48.81 19.17 22.85
CA ASP A 18 -48.96 17.83 23.47
C ASP A 18 -50.30 17.11 23.17
N SER A 19 -50.21 15.78 23.01
CA SER A 19 -51.23 14.76 23.30
C SER A 19 -52.45 14.47 22.37
N ARG A 20 -52.74 13.16 22.25
CA ARG A 20 -54.06 12.46 22.28
C ARG A 20 -55.16 12.70 21.20
N GLY A 21 -55.14 11.88 20.14
CA GLY A 21 -55.93 10.62 20.02
C GLY A 21 -57.46 10.58 19.73
N ARG A 22 -57.95 9.33 19.49
CA ARG A 22 -59.37 8.85 19.30
C ARG A 22 -59.99 9.05 17.89
N HIS A 23 -60.31 7.97 17.14
CA HIS A 23 -61.60 7.21 17.07
C HIS A 23 -62.44 7.62 15.81
N THR A 24 -63.30 6.80 15.14
CA THR A 24 -63.78 5.41 15.31
C THR A 24 -64.50 4.86 14.04
N GLU A 25 -64.66 3.53 13.93
CA GLU A 25 -65.78 2.79 13.28
C GLU A 25 -65.94 2.84 11.72
N ASN A 26 -66.59 1.90 10.99
CA ASN A 26 -67.29 0.61 11.22
C ASN A 26 -67.32 -0.20 9.86
N SER A 27 -67.83 -1.44 9.63
CA SER A 27 -68.49 -2.51 10.42
C SER A 27 -68.48 -3.89 9.68
N ARG A 28 -68.34 -5.01 10.43
CA ARG A 28 -69.14 -6.29 10.47
C ARG A 28 -69.49 -7.06 9.14
N THR A 29 -69.60 -8.41 9.10
CA THR A 29 -70.43 -9.32 9.95
C THR A 29 -70.00 -10.82 9.95
N HIS A 30 -70.28 -11.53 11.07
CA HIS A 30 -70.53 -13.00 11.37
C HIS A 30 -69.91 -14.15 10.53
N ILE A 31 -69.31 -15.25 11.04
CA ILE A 31 -69.32 -16.06 12.31
C ILE A 31 -70.47 -17.11 12.43
N PRO A 32 -70.17 -18.42 12.64
CA PRO A 32 -70.43 -19.09 13.95
C PRO A 32 -69.27 -20.00 14.47
N GLU A 33 -69.26 -20.32 15.78
CA GLU A 33 -68.19 -21.04 16.50
C GLU A 33 -68.59 -22.43 17.05
N ALA A 34 -67.58 -23.23 17.46
CA ALA A 34 -67.71 -24.28 18.49
C ALA A 34 -66.48 -24.26 19.44
N ARG A 35 -66.64 -24.68 20.71
CA ARG A 35 -65.73 -24.29 21.82
C ARG A 35 -64.74 -25.37 22.30
N SER A 36 -63.49 -24.96 22.57
CA SER A 36 -62.73 -25.36 23.77
C SER A 36 -61.46 -24.49 23.98
N HIS A 37 -60.99 -24.40 25.22
CA HIS A 37 -59.80 -23.69 25.70
C HIS A 37 -59.00 -24.62 26.65
N PRO A 38 -57.72 -24.37 27.03
CA PRO A 38 -56.99 -23.08 26.99
C PRO A 38 -55.50 -23.15 26.50
N ARG A 39 -54.78 -22.02 26.69
CA ARG A 39 -53.31 -21.78 26.67
C ARG A 39 -52.69 -21.21 25.39
N ASP A 40 -51.68 -20.38 25.63
CA ASP A 40 -51.03 -19.48 24.67
C ASP A 40 -50.10 -20.20 23.66
N PRO A 41 -50.06 -19.75 22.39
CA PRO A 41 -49.13 -20.28 21.39
C PRO A 41 -47.71 -19.75 21.63
N VAL A 42 -46.85 -20.61 22.17
CA VAL A 42 -45.42 -20.34 22.36
C VAL A 42 -44.72 -20.10 21.02
N ARG A 43 -43.83 -19.09 21.02
CA ARG A 43 -42.66 -18.84 20.15
C ARG A 43 -42.39 -19.92 19.07
N PRO A 44 -42.31 -19.56 17.77
CA PRO A 44 -42.09 -20.54 16.70
C PRO A 44 -40.74 -21.28 16.86
N PRO A 45 -40.62 -22.52 16.35
CA PRO A 45 -39.52 -23.40 16.73
C PRO A 45 -38.16 -22.94 16.19
N ARG A 46 -37.09 -23.23 16.96
CA ARG A 46 -35.73 -23.30 16.41
C ARG A 46 -35.75 -24.28 15.22
N ARG A 47 -35.33 -23.85 14.03
CA ARG A 47 -35.14 -24.77 12.89
C ARG A 47 -34.08 -25.80 13.28
N GLY A 48 -34.48 -27.08 13.35
CA GLY A 48 -33.54 -28.18 13.54
C GLY A 48 -32.60 -28.32 12.35
N ARG A 49 -31.42 -28.91 12.56
CA ARG A 49 -30.46 -29.19 11.49
C ARG A 49 -31.11 -30.04 10.40
N GLY A 50 -31.17 -29.51 9.18
CA GLY A 50 -31.67 -30.27 8.02
C GLY A 50 -30.65 -31.34 7.61
N PRO A 51 -31.08 -32.56 7.23
CA PRO A 51 -30.17 -33.64 6.88
C PRO A 51 -29.63 -33.49 5.45
N HIS A 52 -28.91 -32.40 5.16
CA HIS A 52 -28.02 -32.26 4.01
C HIS A 52 -27.02 -31.09 4.14
N GLU A 53 -26.42 -30.91 5.32
CA GLU A 53 -25.04 -30.41 5.33
C GLU A 53 -24.20 -31.38 4.47
N PRO A 54 -23.36 -30.91 3.51
CA PRO A 54 -22.38 -31.79 2.92
C PRO A 54 -21.50 -32.33 4.04
N ARG A 55 -21.33 -33.66 4.12
CA ARG A 55 -20.47 -34.29 5.13
C ARG A 55 -19.13 -33.56 5.16
N ARG A 56 -18.80 -32.92 6.30
CA ARG A 56 -17.46 -32.36 6.56
C ARG A 56 -16.43 -33.48 6.39
N LYS A 57 -15.87 -33.59 5.18
CA LYS A 57 -14.57 -34.20 4.98
C LYS A 57 -13.58 -33.36 5.79
N LYS A 58 -12.50 -33.96 6.28
CA LYS A 58 -11.28 -33.16 6.42
C LYS A 58 -10.93 -32.70 5.00
N GLN A 59 -11.14 -31.42 4.69
CA GLN A 59 -10.49 -30.81 3.55
C GLN A 59 -8.99 -30.81 3.88
N ASN A 60 -8.17 -31.25 2.92
CA ASN A 60 -6.73 -31.05 3.03
C ASN A 60 -6.44 -29.56 2.84
N VAL A 61 -5.32 -29.06 3.35
CA VAL A 61 -4.88 -27.67 3.15
C VAL A 61 -4.81 -27.32 1.65
N ASP A 62 -4.35 -28.29 0.84
CA ASP A 62 -4.39 -28.28 -0.62
C ASP A 62 -5.77 -27.91 -1.21
N GLY A 63 -6.85 -28.38 -0.59
CA GLY A 63 -8.22 -28.12 -1.01
C GLY A 63 -8.69 -26.73 -0.61
N LEU A 64 -8.36 -26.27 0.60
CA LEU A 64 -8.72 -24.93 1.09
C LEU A 64 -8.04 -23.83 0.25
N VAL A 65 -6.76 -24.00 -0.10
CA VAL A 65 -6.05 -23.06 -0.98
C VAL A 65 -6.71 -22.97 -2.37
N LEU A 66 -7.11 -24.10 -2.95
CA LEU A 66 -7.81 -24.12 -4.24
C LEU A 66 -9.24 -23.57 -4.16
N ASP A 67 -9.95 -23.81 -3.06
CA ASP A 67 -11.29 -23.23 -2.81
C ASP A 67 -11.18 -21.70 -2.67
N THR A 68 -10.16 -21.16 -1.98
CA THR A 68 -9.89 -19.71 -1.90
C THR A 68 -9.56 -19.12 -3.28
N LEU A 69 -8.68 -19.76 -4.05
CA LEU A 69 -8.35 -19.31 -5.41
C LEU A 69 -9.58 -19.30 -6.34
N ALA A 70 -10.50 -20.25 -6.17
CA ALA A 70 -11.72 -20.32 -6.97
C ALA A 70 -12.71 -19.17 -6.67
N VAL A 71 -12.69 -18.59 -5.46
CA VAL A 71 -13.59 -17.50 -5.05
C VAL A 71 -12.94 -16.11 -5.02
N ILE A 72 -11.61 -16.00 -5.09
CA ILE A 72 -10.91 -14.72 -4.92
C ILE A 72 -11.36 -13.63 -5.92
N ARG A 73 -11.67 -14.01 -7.17
CA ARG A 73 -12.20 -13.09 -8.20
C ARG A 73 -13.60 -12.53 -7.86
N THR A 74 -14.28 -13.10 -6.87
CA THR A 74 -15.60 -12.65 -6.38
C THR A 74 -15.53 -11.86 -5.08
N LEU A 75 -14.34 -11.67 -4.49
CA LEU A 75 -14.14 -10.66 -3.45
C LEU A 75 -14.08 -9.29 -4.11
N VAL A 76 -14.99 -8.41 -3.69
CA VAL A 76 -15.32 -7.17 -4.38
C VAL A 76 -15.29 -6.00 -3.40
N ASP A 77 -16.12 -6.02 -2.36
CA ASP A 77 -16.18 -4.97 -1.33
C ASP A 77 -15.39 -5.38 -0.08
N ASN A 78 -14.66 -4.44 0.55
CA ASN A 78 -13.90 -4.68 1.79
C ASN A 78 -14.80 -5.10 2.99
N ASP A 79 -16.10 -4.76 2.95
CA ASP A 79 -17.12 -5.15 3.94
C ASP A 79 -17.56 -6.64 3.84
N GLN A 80 -17.07 -7.41 2.86
CA GLN A 80 -17.49 -8.81 2.67
C GLN A 80 -16.78 -9.75 3.66
N GLU A 81 -17.54 -10.60 4.36
CA GLU A 81 -16.96 -11.66 5.22
C GLU A 81 -15.97 -12.53 4.40
N PRO A 82 -14.71 -12.70 4.85
CA PRO A 82 -13.73 -13.49 4.13
C PRO A 82 -14.19 -14.94 3.89
N PRO A 83 -13.75 -15.59 2.79
CA PRO A 83 -14.15 -16.96 2.49
C PRO A 83 -13.86 -17.93 3.62
N TYR A 84 -14.78 -18.87 3.88
CA TYR A 84 -14.57 -19.92 4.90
C TYR A 84 -13.24 -20.67 4.73
N SER A 85 -12.78 -20.89 3.50
CA SER A 85 -11.48 -21.49 3.21
C SER A 85 -10.30 -20.61 3.64
N MET A 86 -10.39 -19.30 3.47
CA MET A 86 -9.40 -18.31 3.90
C MET A 86 -9.34 -18.23 5.43
N ILE A 87 -10.49 -18.06 6.10
CA ILE A 87 -10.58 -18.07 7.57
C ILE A 87 -9.98 -19.36 8.15
N THR A 88 -10.34 -20.53 7.60
CA THR A 88 -9.80 -21.82 8.07
C THR A 88 -8.29 -21.96 7.84
N LEU A 89 -7.73 -21.34 6.79
CA LEU A 89 -6.28 -21.33 6.55
C LEU A 89 -5.56 -20.46 7.59
N HIS A 90 -6.13 -19.31 7.96
CA HIS A 90 -5.52 -18.42 8.95
C HIS A 90 -5.62 -19.03 10.37
N GLU A 91 -6.76 -19.63 10.73
CA GLU A 91 -6.93 -20.43 11.97
C GLU A 91 -5.89 -21.57 12.07
N MET A 92 -5.47 -22.16 10.94
CA MET A 92 -4.39 -23.17 10.92
C MET A 92 -2.99 -22.55 11.04
N ALA A 93 -2.78 -21.35 10.49
CA ALA A 93 -1.52 -20.64 10.50
C ALA A 93 -1.15 -20.01 11.87
N GLU A 94 -2.06 -20.02 12.85
CA GLU A 94 -1.77 -19.67 14.26
C GLU A 94 -0.71 -20.58 14.93
N THR A 95 -0.24 -21.64 14.26
CA THR A 95 0.77 -22.58 14.78
C THR A 95 1.87 -22.84 13.75
N ASP A 96 3.13 -22.91 14.18
CA ASP A 96 4.29 -23.17 13.30
C ASP A 96 4.09 -24.34 12.32
N GLU A 97 3.57 -25.47 12.81
CA GLU A 97 3.36 -26.67 11.98
C GLU A 97 2.22 -26.46 10.97
N GLY A 98 1.13 -25.76 11.36
CA GLY A 98 0.02 -25.44 10.47
C GLY A 98 0.40 -24.38 9.43
N TRP A 99 1.16 -23.36 9.82
CA TRP A 99 1.78 -22.38 8.93
C TRP A 99 2.69 -23.08 7.90
N LEU A 100 3.52 -24.02 8.34
CA LEU A 100 4.34 -24.86 7.45
C LEU A 100 3.49 -25.71 6.49
N GLU A 101 2.34 -26.26 6.92
CA GLU A 101 1.41 -26.97 6.02
C GLU A 101 0.79 -26.01 4.97
N VAL A 102 0.41 -24.79 5.37
CA VAL A 102 -0.14 -23.73 4.49
C VAL A 102 0.91 -23.29 3.46
N VAL A 103 2.10 -22.90 3.88
CA VAL A 103 3.19 -22.47 2.98
C VAL A 103 3.53 -23.57 1.96
N GLN A 104 3.68 -24.82 2.40
CA GLN A 104 3.92 -25.92 1.48
C GLN A 104 2.72 -26.20 0.56
N SER A 105 1.48 -25.96 1.00
CA SER A 105 0.28 -26.08 0.17
C SER A 105 0.29 -25.05 -0.97
N LEU A 106 0.54 -23.77 -0.66
CA LEU A 106 0.69 -22.68 -1.63
C LEU A 106 1.73 -23.06 -2.70
N ILE A 107 2.88 -23.62 -2.28
CA ILE A 107 3.93 -24.11 -3.18
C ILE A 107 3.45 -25.27 -4.07
N ARG A 108 2.73 -26.25 -3.51
CA ARG A 108 2.27 -27.46 -4.23
C ARG A 108 1.18 -27.20 -5.26
N VAL A 109 0.11 -26.47 -4.90
CA VAL A 109 -1.19 -26.62 -5.60
C VAL A 109 -1.57 -25.48 -6.54
N ILE A 110 -1.02 -24.28 -6.35
CA ILE A 110 -1.46 -23.10 -7.12
C ILE A 110 -0.99 -23.25 -8.59
N PRO A 111 -1.92 -23.27 -9.57
CA PRO A 111 -1.59 -23.54 -10.97
C PRO A 111 -0.81 -22.38 -11.60
N LEU A 112 0.01 -22.69 -12.61
CA LEU A 112 0.78 -21.69 -13.35
C LEU A 112 -0.13 -20.72 -14.12
N GLU A 113 -1.20 -21.25 -14.71
CA GLU A 113 -2.07 -20.56 -15.68
C GLU A 113 -3.19 -19.71 -15.05
N ASP A 114 -3.33 -19.65 -13.72
CA ASP A 114 -4.31 -18.73 -13.10
C ASP A 114 -3.65 -17.37 -12.83
N PRO A 115 -4.19 -16.26 -13.40
CA PRO A 115 -3.60 -14.92 -13.29
C PRO A 115 -3.67 -14.33 -11.87
N LEU A 116 -4.52 -14.87 -10.99
CA LEU A 116 -4.64 -14.46 -9.59
C LEU A 116 -3.87 -15.40 -8.64
N GLY A 117 -3.33 -16.51 -9.15
CA GLY A 117 -2.56 -17.49 -8.36
C GLY A 117 -1.47 -16.87 -7.48
N PRO A 118 -0.59 -16.01 -8.01
CA PRO A 118 0.44 -15.34 -7.20
C PRO A 118 -0.14 -14.33 -6.19
N ALA A 119 -1.20 -13.60 -6.54
CA ALA A 119 -1.85 -12.67 -5.61
C ALA A 119 -2.51 -13.42 -4.44
N VAL A 120 -2.98 -14.65 -4.65
CA VAL A 120 -3.46 -15.55 -3.57
C VAL A 120 -2.32 -16.08 -2.69
N ILE A 121 -1.09 -16.23 -3.22
CA ILE A 121 0.08 -16.50 -2.37
C ILE A 121 0.35 -15.31 -1.46
N THR A 122 0.34 -14.09 -2.01
CA THR A 122 0.56 -12.86 -1.23
C THR A 122 -0.53 -12.69 -0.18
N LEU A 123 -1.81 -12.65 -0.56
CA LEU A 123 -2.93 -12.43 0.36
C LEU A 123 -3.02 -13.48 1.49
N LEU A 124 -2.86 -14.77 1.18
CA LEU A 124 -2.91 -15.81 2.21
C LEU A 124 -1.68 -15.82 3.13
N LEU A 125 -0.57 -15.22 2.70
CA LEU A 125 0.56 -14.95 3.59
C LEU A 125 0.44 -13.59 4.27
N ASP A 126 -0.33 -12.65 3.73
CA ASP A 126 -0.45 -11.29 4.27
C ASP A 126 -1.13 -11.29 5.63
N GLU A 127 -2.30 -11.94 5.67
CA GLU A 127 -3.15 -12.13 6.83
C GLU A 127 -2.65 -13.24 7.80
N CYS A 128 -1.53 -13.90 7.51
CA CYS A 128 -0.95 -14.92 8.39
C CYS A 128 -0.06 -14.28 9.46
N PRO A 129 -0.04 -14.83 10.70
CA PRO A 129 0.96 -14.47 11.70
C PRO A 129 2.39 -14.59 11.16
N LEU A 130 3.27 -13.66 11.57
CA LEU A 130 4.69 -13.73 11.24
C LEU A 130 5.30 -15.02 11.82
N PRO A 131 6.03 -15.81 11.01
CA PRO A 131 6.57 -17.09 11.44
C PRO A 131 7.66 -16.92 12.51
N THR A 132 7.72 -17.88 13.44
CA THR A 132 8.84 -17.97 14.38
C THR A 132 10.15 -18.24 13.66
N LYS A 133 11.27 -17.93 14.31
CA LYS A 133 12.62 -18.28 13.85
C LYS A 133 12.77 -19.79 13.59
N ASP A 134 12.15 -20.61 14.43
CA ASP A 134 12.13 -22.07 14.30
C ASP A 134 11.28 -22.52 13.09
N ALA A 135 10.13 -21.88 12.83
CA ALA A 135 9.33 -22.13 11.63
C ALA A 135 10.08 -21.75 10.34
N LEU A 136 10.79 -20.61 10.33
CA LEU A 136 11.64 -20.21 9.20
C LEU A 136 12.83 -21.16 8.98
N GLN A 137 13.47 -21.64 10.04
CA GLN A 137 14.53 -22.63 9.94
C GLN A 137 13.98 -23.96 9.38
N LYS A 138 12.88 -24.49 9.96
CA LYS A 138 12.19 -25.69 9.46
C LYS A 138 11.80 -25.55 7.99
N LEU A 139 11.26 -24.40 7.57
CA LEU A 139 10.91 -24.16 6.17
C LEU A 139 12.15 -24.23 5.28
N THR A 140 13.26 -23.63 5.69
CA THR A 140 14.52 -23.64 4.95
C THR A 140 15.08 -25.07 4.83
N GLU A 141 15.00 -25.87 5.90
CA GLU A 141 15.39 -27.29 5.91
C GLU A 141 14.48 -28.17 5.04
N ILE A 142 13.16 -27.90 5.03
CA ILE A 142 12.16 -28.61 4.21
C ILE A 142 12.33 -28.31 2.73
N LEU A 143 12.58 -27.04 2.37
CA LEU A 143 12.75 -26.63 0.97
C LEU A 143 14.14 -26.98 0.42
N ASN A 144 15.19 -26.96 1.25
CA ASN A 144 16.56 -27.38 0.92
C ASN A 144 17.08 -26.81 -0.41
N LEU A 145 16.89 -25.50 -0.61
CA LEU A 145 17.08 -24.83 -1.90
C LEU A 145 18.57 -24.63 -2.23
N SER A 146 18.89 -24.72 -3.52
CA SER A 146 20.23 -24.59 -4.10
C SER A 146 20.12 -24.41 -5.62
N GLY A 147 21.21 -24.07 -6.31
CA GLY A 147 21.23 -24.05 -7.77
C GLY A 147 20.86 -25.41 -8.40
N ALA A 148 21.23 -26.51 -7.74
CA ALA A 148 20.88 -27.87 -8.14
C ALA A 148 19.37 -28.18 -7.94
N ALA A 149 18.72 -27.58 -6.93
CA ALA A 149 17.27 -27.69 -6.75
C ALA A 149 16.52 -26.89 -7.83
N ALA A 150 16.98 -25.68 -8.18
CA ALA A 150 16.37 -24.88 -9.27
C ALA A 150 16.40 -25.63 -10.62
N CYS A 151 17.48 -26.35 -10.91
CA CYS A 151 17.58 -27.18 -12.12
C CYS A 151 16.60 -28.39 -12.11
N GLN A 152 16.16 -28.86 -10.93
CA GLN A 152 15.16 -29.92 -10.80
C GLN A 152 13.72 -29.35 -10.86
N ASP A 153 13.49 -28.20 -10.23
CA ASP A 153 12.19 -27.53 -10.22
C ASP A 153 11.82 -26.94 -11.59
N ALA A 154 12.80 -26.71 -12.48
CA ALA A 154 12.58 -26.28 -13.87
C ALA A 154 11.66 -27.23 -14.69
N CYS A 155 11.53 -28.51 -14.31
CA CYS A 155 10.56 -29.42 -14.94
C CYS A 155 9.15 -29.39 -14.30
N HIS A 156 8.95 -28.57 -13.27
CA HIS A 156 7.67 -28.30 -12.61
C HIS A 156 7.41 -26.78 -12.45
N PRO A 157 7.26 -25.99 -13.54
CA PRO A 157 7.30 -24.52 -13.46
C PRO A 157 6.24 -23.88 -12.54
N ALA A 158 5.09 -24.54 -12.32
CA ALA A 158 4.09 -24.10 -11.35
C ALA A 158 4.67 -24.08 -9.92
N ARG A 159 5.22 -25.22 -9.46
CA ARG A 159 5.88 -25.32 -8.14
C ARG A 159 7.03 -24.32 -8.04
N HIS A 160 7.89 -24.29 -9.06
CA HIS A 160 9.05 -23.39 -9.12
C HIS A 160 8.64 -21.92 -8.92
N ARG A 161 7.61 -21.47 -9.66
CA ARG A 161 7.02 -20.11 -9.56
C ARG A 161 6.46 -19.86 -8.16
N ASN A 162 5.71 -20.81 -7.61
CA ASN A 162 5.14 -20.68 -6.28
C ASN A 162 6.21 -20.59 -5.18
N THR A 163 7.29 -21.39 -5.25
CA THR A 163 8.44 -21.30 -4.36
C THR A 163 9.07 -19.90 -4.43
N THR A 164 9.28 -19.35 -5.63
CA THR A 164 9.84 -17.99 -5.78
C THR A 164 8.90 -16.89 -5.28
N ALA A 165 7.58 -17.03 -5.48
CA ALA A 165 6.59 -16.08 -4.97
C ALA A 165 6.53 -16.09 -3.44
N VAL A 166 6.49 -17.26 -2.80
CA VAL A 166 6.54 -17.41 -1.34
C VAL A 166 7.81 -16.76 -0.77
N LEU A 167 8.98 -17.02 -1.37
CA LEU A 167 10.23 -16.39 -0.93
C LEU A 167 10.17 -14.86 -1.01
N GLY A 168 9.53 -14.30 -2.04
CA GLY A 168 9.32 -12.85 -2.16
C GLY A 168 8.39 -12.28 -1.08
N CYS A 169 7.25 -12.92 -0.81
CA CYS A 169 6.34 -12.49 0.24
C CYS A 169 6.96 -12.57 1.65
N LEU A 170 7.77 -13.60 1.92
CA LEU A 170 8.51 -13.70 3.18
C LEU A 170 9.63 -12.65 3.27
N ALA A 171 10.33 -12.36 2.17
CA ALA A 171 11.37 -11.34 2.14
C ALA A 171 10.84 -9.92 2.40
N GLU A 172 9.60 -9.63 1.97
CA GLU A 172 8.90 -8.36 2.17
C GLU A 172 8.36 -8.19 3.59
N LYS A 173 7.84 -9.25 4.21
CA LYS A 173 7.32 -9.21 5.58
C LYS A 173 8.38 -9.26 6.67
N LEU A 174 9.50 -9.91 6.42
CA LEU A 174 10.56 -10.01 7.40
C LEU A 174 11.43 -8.75 7.33
N ALA A 175 11.51 -8.02 8.44
CA ALA A 175 12.44 -6.91 8.60
C ALA A 175 13.81 -7.39 9.11
N GLY A 176 14.85 -6.59 8.84
CA GLY A 176 16.17 -6.67 9.49
C GLY A 176 16.77 -8.09 9.55
N PRO A 177 17.26 -8.55 10.72
CA PRO A 177 17.96 -9.83 10.88
C PRO A 177 17.18 -11.07 10.40
N ALA A 178 15.84 -11.04 10.41
CA ALA A 178 15.03 -12.18 9.96
C ALA A 178 15.08 -12.36 8.43
N SER A 179 15.00 -11.27 7.67
CA SER A 179 15.15 -11.28 6.20
C SER A 179 16.57 -11.65 5.77
N ILE A 180 17.56 -11.18 6.54
CA ILE A 180 18.98 -11.49 6.32
C ILE A 180 19.26 -12.97 6.61
N GLY A 181 18.69 -13.51 7.69
CA GLY A 181 18.77 -14.94 8.01
C GLY A 181 18.07 -15.85 6.99
N LEU A 182 16.98 -15.39 6.38
CA LEU A 182 16.26 -16.12 5.33
C LEU A 182 17.02 -16.18 4.00
N LEU A 183 17.81 -15.16 3.64
CA LEU A 183 18.63 -15.16 2.41
C LEU A 183 19.90 -16.03 2.55
N SER A 184 19.70 -17.32 2.82
CA SER A 184 20.80 -18.29 2.83
C SER A 184 21.47 -18.40 1.45
N PRO A 185 22.76 -18.79 1.38
CA PRO A 185 23.46 -18.97 0.09
C PRO A 185 22.75 -19.92 -0.88
N GLY A 186 22.07 -20.96 -0.36
CA GLY A 186 21.29 -21.90 -1.19
C GLY A 186 20.02 -21.27 -1.78
N ILE A 187 19.35 -20.38 -1.04
CA ILE A 187 18.21 -19.60 -1.53
C ILE A 187 18.67 -18.59 -2.58
N LEU A 188 19.78 -17.88 -2.34
CA LEU A 188 20.37 -16.96 -3.31
C LEU A 188 20.79 -17.70 -4.61
N GLU A 189 21.48 -18.84 -4.50
CA GLU A 189 21.81 -19.68 -5.66
C GLU A 189 20.55 -20.12 -6.43
N TYR A 190 19.50 -20.56 -5.73
CA TYR A 190 18.25 -21.02 -6.33
C TYR A 190 17.57 -19.89 -7.12
N LEU A 191 17.49 -18.68 -6.55
CA LEU A 191 16.91 -17.50 -7.20
C LEU A 191 17.75 -17.08 -8.42
N LEU A 192 19.08 -17.00 -8.31
CA LEU A 192 19.95 -16.65 -9.43
C LEU A 192 19.95 -17.71 -10.55
N HIS A 193 19.86 -19.01 -10.23
CA HIS A 193 19.67 -20.05 -11.25
C HIS A 193 18.29 -19.94 -11.93
N SER A 194 17.27 -19.48 -11.21
CA SER A 194 15.92 -19.27 -11.74
C SER A 194 15.87 -18.15 -12.79
N LEU A 195 16.78 -17.17 -12.75
CA LEU A 195 16.96 -16.12 -13.77
C LEU A 195 17.64 -16.59 -15.07
N ASN A 196 18.11 -17.85 -15.16
CA ASN A 196 18.73 -18.38 -16.38
C ASN A 196 17.75 -18.31 -17.58
N PHE A 197 18.22 -17.84 -18.74
CA PHE A 197 17.46 -17.67 -19.99
C PHE A 197 16.70 -18.92 -20.49
N GLN A 198 16.99 -20.12 -19.95
CA GLN A 198 16.28 -21.37 -20.23
C GLN A 198 15.07 -21.65 -19.31
N SER A 199 14.94 -20.93 -18.19
CA SER A 199 13.82 -21.06 -17.25
C SER A 199 12.50 -20.58 -17.84
N HIS A 200 11.38 -20.92 -17.19
CA HIS A 200 10.07 -20.38 -17.59
C HIS A 200 10.00 -18.87 -17.30
N PRO A 201 9.45 -18.03 -18.19
CA PRO A 201 9.37 -16.57 -17.98
C PRO A 201 8.71 -16.17 -16.65
N THR A 202 7.60 -16.83 -16.26
CA THR A 202 6.95 -16.57 -14.96
C THR A 202 7.85 -16.93 -13.76
N VAL A 203 8.73 -17.92 -13.90
CA VAL A 203 9.70 -18.28 -12.85
C VAL A 203 10.79 -17.22 -12.74
N MET A 204 11.30 -16.72 -13.88
CA MET A 204 12.25 -15.60 -13.91
C MET A 204 11.66 -14.34 -13.26
N LEU A 205 10.39 -14.04 -13.56
CA LEU A 205 9.69 -12.87 -13.04
C LEU A 205 9.59 -12.90 -11.51
N PHE A 206 9.07 -14.00 -10.94
CA PHE A 206 8.92 -14.11 -9.49
C PHE A 206 10.26 -14.34 -8.76
N ALA A 207 11.27 -14.94 -9.40
CA ALA A 207 12.63 -14.97 -8.87
C ALA A 207 13.26 -13.57 -8.79
N LEU A 208 13.06 -12.74 -9.81
CA LEU A 208 13.52 -11.35 -9.81
C LEU A 208 12.78 -10.54 -8.74
N ILE A 209 11.46 -10.60 -8.69
CA ILE A 209 10.66 -9.90 -7.65
C ILE A 209 11.13 -10.32 -6.26
N ALA A 210 11.36 -11.61 -5.99
CA ALA A 210 11.87 -12.05 -4.70
C ALA A 210 13.26 -11.46 -4.36
N LEU A 211 14.17 -11.39 -5.34
CA LEU A 211 15.48 -10.74 -5.16
C LEU A 211 15.35 -9.22 -4.91
N GLU A 212 14.37 -8.55 -5.54
CA GLU A 212 14.05 -7.15 -5.27
C GLU A 212 13.50 -6.94 -3.85
N LYS A 213 12.62 -7.82 -3.35
CA LYS A 213 12.11 -7.77 -1.96
C LYS A 213 13.21 -8.01 -0.95
N PHE A 214 14.03 -9.07 -1.13
CA PHE A 214 15.20 -9.28 -0.27
C PHE A 214 16.12 -8.05 -0.23
N ALA A 215 16.29 -7.34 -1.36
CA ALA A 215 17.08 -6.12 -1.45
C ALA A 215 16.40 -4.84 -0.89
N GLN A 216 15.29 -4.97 -0.14
CA GLN A 216 14.77 -3.90 0.73
C GLN A 216 15.70 -3.68 1.94
N THR A 217 16.32 -4.74 2.51
CA THR A 217 17.37 -4.59 3.53
C THR A 217 18.74 -4.32 2.90
N SER A 218 19.59 -3.56 3.58
CA SER A 218 20.87 -3.08 3.01
C SER A 218 21.89 -4.20 2.81
N GLU A 219 21.91 -5.15 3.74
CA GLU A 219 22.82 -6.29 3.82
C GLU A 219 22.51 -7.30 2.72
N ASN A 220 21.23 -7.64 2.54
CA ASN A 220 20.79 -8.47 1.43
C ASN A 220 20.97 -7.76 0.09
N LYS A 221 20.70 -6.44 0.01
CA LYS A 221 20.96 -5.68 -1.22
C LYS A 221 22.44 -5.73 -1.62
N MET A 222 23.37 -5.58 -0.69
CA MET A 222 24.80 -5.77 -0.96
C MET A 222 25.09 -7.20 -1.41
N THR A 223 24.64 -8.20 -0.65
CA THR A 223 24.85 -9.64 -0.94
C THR A 223 24.33 -10.04 -2.33
N VAL A 224 23.17 -9.54 -2.75
CA VAL A 224 22.61 -9.76 -4.08
C VAL A 224 23.38 -8.96 -5.15
N SER A 225 23.78 -7.72 -4.87
CA SER A 225 24.53 -6.87 -5.82
C SER A 225 25.95 -7.35 -6.11
N GLU A 226 26.60 -8.01 -5.15
CA GLU A 226 27.92 -8.65 -5.31
C GLU A 226 27.85 -9.97 -6.12
N SER A 227 26.65 -10.47 -6.41
CA SER A 227 26.42 -11.64 -7.24
C SER A 227 26.42 -11.33 -8.75
N CYS A 228 26.28 -12.36 -9.58
CA CYS A 228 26.17 -12.21 -11.04
C CYS A 228 24.82 -11.65 -11.53
N ILE A 229 23.91 -11.23 -10.65
CA ILE A 229 22.55 -10.76 -11.01
C ILE A 229 22.58 -9.68 -12.12
N SER A 230 23.46 -8.70 -12.02
CA SER A 230 23.51 -7.57 -12.96
C SER A 230 23.86 -8.02 -14.40
N ASP A 231 24.69 -9.05 -14.56
CA ASP A 231 24.99 -9.64 -15.87
C ASP A 231 23.83 -10.47 -16.44
N GLN A 232 23.02 -11.11 -15.57
CA GLN A 232 21.80 -11.80 -15.98
C GLN A 232 20.73 -10.79 -16.44
N LEU A 233 20.52 -9.71 -15.68
CA LEU A 233 19.54 -8.68 -16.03
C LEU A 233 19.88 -7.96 -17.35
N ILE A 234 21.17 -7.76 -17.67
CA ILE A 234 21.63 -7.25 -18.98
C ILE A 234 21.20 -8.16 -20.16
N LEU A 235 20.90 -9.43 -19.92
CA LEU A 235 20.33 -10.33 -20.94
C LEU A 235 18.79 -10.25 -20.97
N LEU A 236 18.15 -10.06 -19.81
CA LEU A 236 16.69 -10.01 -19.67
C LEU A 236 16.08 -8.66 -20.06
N GLU A 237 16.76 -7.51 -19.86
CA GLU A 237 16.27 -6.18 -20.29
C GLU A 237 16.03 -6.08 -21.81
N LYS A 238 16.60 -7.00 -22.59
CA LYS A 238 16.37 -7.14 -24.04
C LYS A 238 14.98 -7.66 -24.40
N TRP A 239 14.13 -7.93 -23.40
CA TRP A 239 12.75 -8.37 -23.58
C TRP A 239 11.69 -7.31 -23.27
N THR A 240 12.04 -6.05 -22.94
CA THR A 240 11.03 -5.01 -22.65
C THR A 240 10.00 -4.85 -23.78
N ASP A 241 10.42 -4.91 -25.05
CA ASP A 241 9.54 -4.84 -26.22
C ASP A 241 9.13 -6.22 -26.79
N ASN A 242 9.19 -7.29 -26.00
CA ASN A 242 8.92 -8.64 -26.50
C ASN A 242 7.41 -8.84 -26.81
N PRO A 243 7.03 -9.40 -27.98
CA PRO A 243 5.63 -9.74 -28.26
C PRO A 243 5.08 -10.88 -27.39
N ASP A 244 5.93 -11.62 -26.69
CA ASP A 244 5.54 -12.53 -25.61
C ASP A 244 5.35 -11.72 -24.30
N TYR A 245 4.10 -11.57 -23.85
CA TYR A 245 3.76 -10.76 -22.69
C TYR A 245 4.37 -11.23 -21.37
N LEU A 246 4.69 -12.53 -21.21
CA LEU A 246 5.41 -13.00 -20.02
C LEU A 246 6.88 -12.57 -20.07
N LYS A 247 7.49 -12.59 -21.26
CA LYS A 247 8.86 -12.06 -21.46
C LYS A 247 8.91 -10.53 -21.34
N ARG A 248 7.86 -9.80 -21.78
CA ARG A 248 7.73 -8.34 -21.58
C ARG A 248 7.77 -7.97 -20.11
N GLN A 249 7.02 -8.66 -19.25
CA GLN A 249 7.06 -8.45 -17.79
C GLN A 249 8.48 -8.67 -17.22
N VAL A 250 9.15 -9.76 -17.60
CA VAL A 250 10.54 -10.04 -17.18
C VAL A 250 11.50 -8.93 -17.64
N GLY A 251 11.41 -8.48 -18.89
CA GLY A 251 12.26 -7.42 -19.42
C GLY A 251 12.00 -6.03 -18.83
N PHE A 252 10.72 -5.73 -18.53
CA PHE A 252 10.31 -4.53 -17.81
C PHE A 252 10.94 -4.49 -16.40
N CYS A 253 10.77 -5.56 -15.61
CA CYS A 253 11.35 -5.63 -14.26
C CYS A 253 12.88 -5.63 -14.31
N ALA A 254 13.52 -6.37 -15.23
CA ALA A 254 14.97 -6.39 -15.36
C ALA A 254 15.56 -5.00 -15.68
N GLN A 255 14.91 -4.24 -16.58
CA GLN A 255 15.29 -2.86 -16.89
C GLN A 255 15.14 -1.94 -15.66
N TRP A 256 13.99 -2.01 -14.98
CA TRP A 256 13.73 -1.21 -13.78
C TRP A 256 14.71 -1.52 -12.64
N SER A 257 15.03 -2.80 -12.42
CA SER A 257 16.00 -3.25 -11.42
C SER A 257 17.42 -2.78 -11.72
N LEU A 258 17.85 -2.79 -12.99
CA LEU A 258 19.15 -2.26 -13.42
C LEU A 258 19.28 -0.73 -13.27
N ASP A 259 18.15 0.00 -13.30
CA ASP A 259 18.11 1.44 -13.07
C ASP A 259 18.01 1.81 -11.57
N ASN A 260 17.39 0.96 -10.73
CA ASN A 260 17.03 1.32 -9.34
C ASN A 260 17.78 0.55 -8.23
N LEU A 261 18.08 -0.73 -8.43
CA LEU A 261 18.55 -1.63 -7.36
C LEU A 261 19.94 -2.22 -7.65
N PHE A 262 20.08 -2.96 -8.76
CA PHE A 262 21.23 -3.80 -9.07
C PHE A 262 22.08 -3.17 -10.18
N LEU A 263 22.70 -2.04 -9.87
CA LEU A 263 23.39 -1.19 -10.84
C LEU A 263 24.56 -1.93 -11.51
N LYS A 264 24.64 -1.88 -12.85
CA LYS A 264 25.77 -2.42 -13.62
C LYS A 264 26.77 -1.31 -13.97
N GLU A 265 28.04 -1.47 -13.58
CA GLU A 265 29.11 -0.54 -13.98
C GLU A 265 29.17 -0.39 -15.51
N GLY A 266 29.28 0.86 -15.98
CA GLY A 266 29.32 1.18 -17.41
C GLY A 266 27.97 1.10 -18.16
N ARG A 267 26.88 0.65 -17.53
CA ARG A 267 25.53 0.73 -18.12
C ARG A 267 24.97 2.15 -17.98
N GLN A 268 24.58 2.76 -19.10
CA GLN A 268 23.83 4.01 -19.12
C GLN A 268 22.38 3.80 -18.64
N PHE A 269 21.86 4.69 -17.80
CA PHE A 269 20.49 4.61 -17.27
C PHE A 269 19.46 4.75 -18.39
N THR A 270 18.29 4.13 -18.23
CA THR A 270 17.32 4.10 -19.34
C THR A 270 16.68 5.47 -19.62
N TYR A 271 16.48 6.31 -18.60
CA TYR A 271 16.00 7.70 -18.78
C TYR A 271 16.97 8.57 -19.60
N GLU A 272 18.25 8.20 -19.70
CA GLU A 272 19.28 8.96 -20.43
C GLU A 272 19.37 8.59 -21.92
N LYS A 273 18.67 7.54 -22.36
CA LYS A 273 18.76 6.96 -23.71
C LYS A 273 17.41 6.70 -24.40
N VAL A 274 16.30 6.90 -23.71
CA VAL A 274 14.94 6.71 -24.23
C VAL A 274 14.50 7.90 -25.10
N ASP A 275 13.82 7.62 -26.22
CA ASP A 275 13.28 8.68 -27.10
C ASP A 275 11.91 9.15 -26.61
N LEU A 276 11.85 10.41 -26.15
CA LEU A 276 10.65 11.07 -25.63
C LEU A 276 10.17 12.22 -26.54
N THR A 277 10.67 12.31 -27.77
CA THR A 277 10.33 13.38 -28.73
C THR A 277 8.84 13.40 -29.09
N ASN A 278 8.26 12.21 -29.29
CA ASN A 278 6.86 12.03 -29.66
C ASN A 278 5.90 11.93 -28.45
N ILE A 279 6.42 11.94 -27.22
CA ILE A 279 5.64 11.88 -25.98
C ILE A 279 5.29 13.29 -25.52
N ARG A 280 4.02 13.59 -25.29
CA ARG A 280 3.53 14.85 -24.69
C ARG A 280 2.57 14.67 -23.52
N ALA A 281 2.04 13.47 -23.33
CA ALA A 281 1.32 13.07 -22.13
C ALA A 281 1.83 11.69 -21.70
N MET A 282 1.93 11.48 -20.39
CA MET A 282 2.40 10.22 -19.79
C MET A 282 1.75 10.00 -18.42
N LEU A 283 2.03 8.87 -17.78
CA LEU A 283 1.74 8.65 -16.35
C LEU A 283 2.63 9.56 -15.50
N ASN A 284 2.06 10.18 -14.47
CA ASN A 284 2.73 11.21 -13.69
C ASN A 284 3.50 10.61 -12.51
N SER A 285 4.84 10.63 -12.56
CA SER A 285 5.70 10.13 -11.47
C SER A 285 5.67 10.96 -10.17
N ASN A 286 4.89 12.04 -10.15
CA ASN A 286 4.64 12.92 -9.00
C ASN A 286 3.16 12.87 -8.53
N ASP A 287 2.31 12.05 -9.14
CA ASP A 287 0.89 11.87 -8.80
C ASP A 287 0.55 10.36 -8.91
N VAL A 288 1.24 9.60 -8.06
CA VAL A 288 1.33 8.13 -8.07
C VAL A 288 1.67 7.59 -6.68
N SER A 289 1.15 6.41 -6.33
CA SER A 289 1.54 5.66 -5.13
C SER A 289 3.02 5.22 -5.17
N GLU A 290 3.64 5.02 -4.00
CA GLU A 290 5.10 4.97 -3.86
C GLU A 290 5.80 3.80 -4.59
N TYR A 291 5.11 2.67 -4.74
CA TYR A 291 5.66 1.39 -5.20
C TYR A 291 5.32 1.06 -6.65
N LEU A 292 4.50 1.87 -7.34
CA LEU A 292 4.19 1.66 -8.75
C LEU A 292 5.42 1.87 -9.63
N LYS A 293 5.84 0.81 -10.33
CA LYS A 293 6.93 0.88 -11.30
C LYS A 293 6.40 1.49 -12.59
N ILE A 294 6.90 2.67 -12.97
CA ILE A 294 6.62 3.28 -14.28
C ILE A 294 7.84 3.10 -15.20
N SER A 295 7.57 2.74 -16.45
CA SER A 295 8.54 2.70 -17.56
C SER A 295 9.26 4.05 -17.78
N PRO A 296 10.50 4.06 -18.31
CA PRO A 296 11.24 5.31 -18.62
C PRO A 296 10.59 6.22 -19.67
N HIS A 297 9.63 5.71 -20.46
CA HIS A 297 8.83 6.50 -21.40
C HIS A 297 7.44 6.89 -20.85
N GLY A 298 7.13 6.52 -19.60
CA GLY A 298 5.92 6.94 -18.89
C GLY A 298 4.61 6.40 -19.45
N LEU A 299 4.62 5.33 -20.28
CA LEU A 299 3.40 4.78 -20.88
C LEU A 299 3.05 3.37 -20.40
N GLU A 300 3.97 2.63 -19.81
CA GLU A 300 3.70 1.31 -19.21
C GLU A 300 3.96 1.37 -17.71
N ALA A 301 3.08 0.76 -16.91
CA ALA A 301 3.21 0.68 -15.46
C ALA A 301 2.90 -0.72 -14.93
N ARG A 302 3.51 -1.06 -13.80
CA ARG A 302 3.40 -2.34 -13.10
C ARG A 302 3.37 -2.16 -11.58
N CYS A 303 2.48 -2.86 -10.89
CA CYS A 303 2.56 -3.06 -9.45
C CYS A 303 3.20 -4.41 -9.12
N ASP A 304 4.09 -4.45 -8.12
CA ASP A 304 4.60 -5.69 -7.51
C ASP A 304 4.53 -5.63 -5.96
N ALA A 305 3.74 -4.71 -5.40
CA ALA A 305 3.46 -4.59 -3.96
C ALA A 305 2.14 -5.32 -3.59
N SER A 306 1.86 -5.50 -2.29
CA SER A 306 0.54 -5.95 -1.81
C SER A 306 -0.52 -4.85 -1.92
N SER A 307 -0.13 -3.59 -1.72
CA SER A 307 -0.98 -2.40 -1.79
C SER A 307 -1.55 -2.12 -3.20
N PHE A 308 -2.70 -1.43 -3.23
CA PHE A 308 -3.44 -1.11 -4.45
C PHE A 308 -2.95 0.19 -5.09
N GLU A 309 -1.74 0.10 -5.66
CA GLU A 309 -0.99 1.24 -6.20
C GLU A 309 -1.73 1.97 -7.32
N SER A 310 -1.84 3.30 -7.22
CA SER A 310 -2.68 4.14 -8.07
C SER A 310 -1.90 5.27 -8.76
N VAL A 311 -2.36 5.74 -9.93
CA VAL A 311 -1.69 6.78 -10.74
C VAL A 311 -2.65 7.62 -11.59
N ARG A 312 -2.36 8.91 -11.75
CA ARG A 312 -2.95 9.81 -12.77
C ARG A 312 -1.96 10.12 -13.90
N CYS A 313 -2.48 10.46 -15.08
CA CYS A 313 -1.67 11.00 -16.18
C CYS A 313 -1.28 12.47 -15.95
N THR A 314 -0.32 12.99 -16.73
CA THR A 314 0.20 14.36 -16.59
C THR A 314 -0.71 15.47 -17.14
N PHE A 315 -1.84 15.15 -17.78
CA PHE A 315 -2.64 16.14 -18.52
C PHE A 315 -4.12 16.13 -18.13
N CYS A 316 -4.65 17.33 -17.83
CA CYS A 316 -6.01 17.56 -17.37
C CYS A 316 -6.99 17.82 -18.52
N VAL A 317 -8.21 17.32 -18.41
CA VAL A 317 -9.27 17.41 -19.40
C VAL A 317 -10.50 18.12 -18.83
N ASP A 318 -10.73 19.35 -19.30
CA ASP A 318 -11.77 20.26 -18.80
C ASP A 318 -12.94 20.53 -19.76
N SER A 319 -12.80 20.24 -21.06
CA SER A 319 -13.90 20.38 -22.02
C SER A 319 -13.71 19.54 -23.29
N GLY A 320 -14.81 19.24 -23.99
CA GLY A 320 -14.80 18.51 -25.26
C GLY A 320 -14.95 16.99 -25.13
N VAL A 321 -14.49 16.27 -26.15
CA VAL A 321 -14.53 14.80 -26.22
C VAL A 321 -13.11 14.27 -26.40
N TRP A 322 -12.71 13.31 -25.58
CA TRP A 322 -11.34 12.80 -25.49
C TRP A 322 -11.31 11.28 -25.51
N TYR A 323 -10.22 10.72 -26.05
CA TYR A 323 -10.02 9.28 -26.14
C TYR A 323 -8.57 8.87 -25.82
N TYR A 324 -8.43 7.76 -25.12
CA TYR A 324 -7.17 7.02 -24.98
C TYR A 324 -7.42 5.51 -25.02
N GLU A 325 -6.36 4.73 -25.26
CA GLU A 325 -6.40 3.26 -25.22
C GLU A 325 -5.43 2.73 -24.15
N VAL A 326 -5.65 1.51 -23.68
CA VAL A 326 -4.71 0.74 -22.86
C VAL A 326 -4.61 -0.69 -23.38
N THR A 327 -3.39 -1.19 -23.58
CA THR A 327 -3.12 -2.61 -23.84
C THR A 327 -2.94 -3.36 -22.52
N VAL A 328 -3.70 -4.43 -22.33
CA VAL A 328 -3.59 -5.32 -21.16
C VAL A 328 -2.33 -6.18 -21.30
N ILE A 329 -1.42 -6.15 -20.31
CA ILE A 329 -0.20 -6.99 -20.30
C ILE A 329 -0.35 -8.18 -19.34
N THR A 330 -1.24 -8.08 -18.34
CA THR A 330 -1.68 -9.16 -17.44
C THR A 330 -3.19 -9.12 -17.24
N SER A 331 -3.85 -10.28 -17.16
CA SER A 331 -5.32 -10.37 -17.04
C SER A 331 -5.91 -10.30 -15.61
N GLY A 332 -5.10 -10.00 -14.59
CA GLY A 332 -5.58 -9.86 -13.20
C GLY A 332 -6.27 -8.53 -12.89
N VAL A 333 -6.48 -8.24 -11.60
CA VAL A 333 -7.33 -7.12 -11.14
C VAL A 333 -6.62 -5.76 -11.30
N MET A 334 -7.22 -4.91 -12.13
CA MET A 334 -6.88 -3.49 -12.28
C MET A 334 -8.19 -2.71 -12.44
N GLN A 335 -8.26 -1.52 -11.88
CA GLN A 335 -9.30 -0.53 -12.16
C GLN A 335 -8.69 0.55 -13.06
N ILE A 336 -9.26 0.80 -14.24
CA ILE A 336 -8.71 1.77 -15.20
C ILE A 336 -9.83 2.70 -15.67
N GLY A 337 -9.60 4.01 -15.72
CA GLY A 337 -10.63 4.96 -16.14
C GLY A 337 -10.26 6.42 -15.96
N TRP A 338 -11.12 7.16 -15.25
CA TRP A 338 -11.05 8.60 -15.14
C TRP A 338 -11.18 9.04 -13.67
N ALA A 339 -10.40 10.04 -13.26
CA ALA A 339 -10.44 10.64 -11.93
C ALA A 339 -10.13 12.14 -11.99
N THR A 340 -10.67 12.95 -11.07
CA THR A 340 -10.18 14.33 -10.86
C THR A 340 -8.98 14.35 -9.90
N LYS A 341 -8.51 15.55 -9.51
CA LYS A 341 -7.54 15.72 -8.42
C LYS A 341 -8.13 15.50 -7.02
N ASP A 342 -9.44 15.63 -6.88
CA ASP A 342 -10.17 15.48 -5.61
C ASP A 342 -10.31 14.00 -5.22
N SER A 343 -10.13 13.09 -6.19
CA SER A 343 -10.05 11.65 -6.00
C SER A 343 -8.79 11.26 -5.20
N LYS A 344 -8.98 10.43 -4.17
CA LYS A 344 -7.94 10.05 -3.21
C LYS A 344 -7.40 8.65 -3.49
N PHE A 345 -6.10 8.44 -3.28
CA PHE A 345 -5.48 7.11 -3.36
C PHE A 345 -5.17 6.65 -1.93
N LEU A 346 -5.89 5.64 -1.45
CA LEU A 346 -5.65 5.01 -0.14
C LEU A 346 -5.21 3.56 -0.41
N ASN A 347 -4.03 3.43 -1.02
CA ASN A 347 -3.46 2.19 -1.53
C ASN A 347 -3.33 1.08 -0.47
N HIS A 348 -3.11 1.44 0.80
CA HIS A 348 -3.05 0.50 1.92
C HIS A 348 -4.44 0.10 2.47
N GLU A 349 -5.47 0.92 2.24
CA GLU A 349 -6.88 0.58 2.53
C GLU A 349 -7.56 -0.15 1.34
N GLY A 350 -6.85 -0.30 0.22
CA GLY A 350 -7.34 -0.92 -1.00
C GLY A 350 -8.22 -0.04 -1.88
N TYR A 351 -8.35 1.27 -1.59
CA TYR A 351 -9.17 2.20 -2.38
C TYR A 351 -8.39 2.87 -3.51
N GLY A 352 -8.96 2.80 -4.73
CA GLY A 352 -8.38 3.34 -5.96
C GLY A 352 -9.40 4.00 -6.89
N ILE A 353 -9.13 3.97 -8.20
CA ILE A 353 -9.95 4.67 -9.19
C ILE A 353 -11.33 4.03 -9.30
N GLY A 354 -12.37 4.79 -8.95
CA GLY A 354 -13.76 4.33 -8.90
C GLY A 354 -14.27 4.08 -7.49
N ASP A 355 -13.43 4.21 -6.46
CA ASP A 355 -13.82 3.99 -5.07
C ASP A 355 -14.25 5.27 -4.32
N ASP A 356 -14.22 6.44 -4.99
CA ASP A 356 -14.76 7.71 -4.51
C ASP A 356 -15.81 8.31 -5.49
N GLU A 357 -16.45 9.43 -5.12
CA GLU A 357 -17.42 10.11 -5.98
C GLU A 357 -16.80 10.96 -7.12
N TYR A 358 -15.46 11.05 -7.21
CA TYR A 358 -14.71 11.88 -8.15
C TYR A 358 -14.04 11.08 -9.28
N SER A 359 -14.20 9.76 -9.27
CA SER A 359 -13.56 8.82 -10.19
C SER A 359 -14.52 7.73 -10.68
N CYS A 360 -14.20 7.10 -11.81
CA CYS A 360 -14.97 5.97 -12.34
C CYS A 360 -14.07 5.07 -13.19
N ALA A 361 -14.14 3.76 -12.99
CA ALA A 361 -13.26 2.79 -13.63
C ALA A 361 -13.96 1.56 -14.21
N TYR A 362 -13.23 0.94 -15.14
CA TYR A 362 -13.48 -0.34 -15.76
C TYR A 362 -12.53 -1.39 -15.18
N ASP A 363 -13.07 -2.52 -14.73
CA ASP A 363 -12.33 -3.69 -14.23
C ASP A 363 -12.68 -4.90 -15.11
N GLY A 364 -11.81 -5.18 -16.08
CA GLY A 364 -12.01 -6.28 -17.02
C GLY A 364 -11.70 -7.66 -16.45
N CYS A 365 -11.14 -7.78 -15.24
CA CYS A 365 -10.90 -9.07 -14.59
C CYS A 365 -12.17 -9.58 -13.90
N ARG A 366 -12.75 -8.74 -13.03
CA ARG A 366 -14.00 -9.02 -12.31
C ARG A 366 -15.25 -8.72 -13.15
N GLN A 367 -15.07 -8.08 -14.32
CA GLN A 367 -16.11 -7.67 -15.27
C GLN A 367 -17.07 -6.62 -14.69
N LEU A 368 -16.50 -5.61 -14.02
CA LEU A 368 -17.21 -4.60 -13.23
C LEU A 368 -16.96 -3.17 -13.76
N ILE A 369 -17.93 -2.28 -13.51
CA ILE A 369 -17.74 -0.83 -13.51
C ILE A 369 -17.79 -0.34 -12.07
N TRP A 370 -16.85 0.52 -11.68
CA TRP A 370 -16.66 1.05 -10.33
C TRP A 370 -16.98 2.55 -10.26
N TYR A 371 -17.72 2.96 -9.22
CA TYR A 371 -18.02 4.35 -8.86
C TYR A 371 -18.46 4.45 -7.39
N ASN A 372 -17.84 5.34 -6.59
CA ASN A 372 -18.21 5.64 -5.20
C ASN A 372 -18.32 4.37 -4.33
N ALA A 373 -17.18 3.68 -4.18
CA ALA A 373 -16.97 2.41 -3.47
C ALA A 373 -18.01 1.31 -3.81
N ARG A 374 -18.54 1.32 -5.04
CA ARG A 374 -19.60 0.41 -5.47
C ARG A 374 -19.36 -0.06 -6.90
N SER A 375 -19.65 -1.33 -7.11
CA SER A 375 -19.50 -1.98 -8.41
C SER A 375 -20.84 -2.35 -9.06
N LYS A 376 -20.82 -2.55 -10.38
CA LYS A 376 -21.90 -3.21 -11.12
C LYS A 376 -21.34 -4.05 -12.27
N PRO A 377 -21.95 -5.20 -12.61
CA PRO A 377 -21.46 -6.07 -13.68
C PRO A 377 -21.70 -5.48 -15.07
N HIS A 378 -20.75 -5.73 -15.98
CA HIS A 378 -20.82 -5.30 -17.38
C HIS A 378 -20.83 -6.50 -18.36
N SER A 379 -21.27 -6.26 -19.60
CA SER A 379 -21.45 -7.29 -20.64
C SER A 379 -20.19 -7.70 -21.42
N HIS A 380 -19.07 -7.00 -21.26
CA HIS A 380 -17.81 -7.43 -21.88
C HIS A 380 -17.30 -8.73 -21.23
N PRO A 381 -16.69 -9.66 -21.99
CA PRO A 381 -15.99 -10.80 -21.42
C PRO A 381 -14.80 -10.37 -20.55
N CYS A 382 -14.33 -11.29 -19.70
CA CYS A 382 -13.08 -11.11 -18.94
C CYS A 382 -11.89 -10.90 -19.89
N TRP A 383 -11.06 -9.89 -19.61
CA TRP A 383 -9.96 -9.45 -20.48
C TRP A 383 -8.78 -10.42 -20.52
N LYS A 384 -7.92 -10.27 -21.52
CA LYS A 384 -6.73 -11.10 -21.75
C LYS A 384 -5.52 -10.29 -22.18
N GLU A 385 -4.35 -10.89 -22.05
CA GLU A 385 -3.07 -10.34 -22.48
C GLU A 385 -3.12 -10.00 -23.98
N GLY A 386 -2.91 -8.72 -24.32
CA GLY A 386 -3.01 -8.19 -25.67
C GLY A 386 -4.41 -7.73 -26.12
N ASP A 387 -5.42 -7.77 -25.25
CA ASP A 387 -6.65 -6.99 -25.45
C ASP A 387 -6.36 -5.49 -25.34
N THR A 388 -7.13 -4.68 -26.06
CA THR A 388 -7.05 -3.22 -26.01
C THR A 388 -8.36 -2.64 -25.49
N ILE A 389 -8.28 -1.94 -24.36
CA ILE A 389 -9.39 -1.23 -23.72
C ILE A 389 -9.38 0.22 -24.18
N GLY A 390 -10.54 0.74 -24.57
CA GLY A 390 -10.70 2.12 -25.03
C GLY A 390 -11.51 2.96 -24.06
N PHE A 391 -11.09 4.19 -23.83
CA PHE A 391 -11.65 5.08 -22.82
C PHE A 391 -12.07 6.39 -23.46
N LEU A 392 -13.37 6.59 -23.64
CA LEU A 392 -13.93 7.84 -24.12
C LEU A 392 -14.52 8.67 -22.97
N LEU A 393 -14.21 9.96 -22.94
CA LEU A 393 -14.82 10.96 -22.09
C LEU A 393 -15.45 12.04 -22.96
N ASP A 394 -16.73 12.31 -22.75
CA ASP A 394 -17.50 13.35 -23.44
C ASP A 394 -18.11 14.27 -22.37
N LEU A 395 -17.47 15.43 -22.20
CA LEU A 395 -17.86 16.43 -21.20
C LEU A 395 -19.05 17.28 -21.65
N GLN A 396 -19.44 17.21 -22.93
CA GLN A 396 -20.59 17.94 -23.46
C GLN A 396 -21.89 17.19 -23.17
N GLU A 397 -21.94 15.89 -23.46
CA GLU A 397 -23.07 15.01 -23.14
C GLU A 397 -22.96 14.38 -21.73
N LYS A 398 -21.93 14.76 -20.96
CA LYS A 398 -21.63 14.28 -19.60
C LYS A 398 -21.67 12.75 -19.51
N GLN A 399 -20.75 12.10 -20.21
CA GLN A 399 -20.69 10.65 -20.31
C GLN A 399 -19.27 10.10 -20.49
N MET A 400 -19.02 8.94 -19.89
CA MET A 400 -17.87 8.09 -20.14
C MET A 400 -18.32 6.84 -20.89
N ILE A 401 -17.53 6.35 -21.84
CA ILE A 401 -17.84 5.12 -22.59
C ILE A 401 -16.58 4.25 -22.65
N PHE A 402 -16.71 3.01 -22.17
CA PHE A 402 -15.64 2.01 -22.15
C PHE A 402 -15.78 1.04 -23.33
N TYR A 403 -14.65 0.68 -23.92
CA TYR A 403 -14.58 -0.20 -25.09
C TYR A 403 -13.64 -1.39 -24.83
N LEU A 404 -13.92 -2.56 -25.37
CA LEU A 404 -13.02 -3.72 -25.41
C LEU A 404 -12.87 -4.18 -26.86
N ASN A 405 -11.66 -4.04 -27.41
CA ASN A 405 -11.34 -4.33 -28.81
C ASN A 405 -12.34 -3.67 -29.80
N GLY A 406 -12.73 -2.42 -29.52
CA GLY A 406 -13.70 -1.64 -30.31
C GLY A 406 -15.18 -1.92 -30.06
N ASN A 407 -15.53 -2.95 -29.27
CA ASN A 407 -16.91 -3.18 -28.81
C ASN A 407 -17.20 -2.21 -27.65
N GLN A 408 -18.38 -1.59 -27.62
CA GLN A 408 -18.73 -0.56 -26.63
C GLN A 408 -19.68 -1.06 -25.54
N LEU A 409 -19.50 -0.58 -24.31
CA LEU A 409 -20.49 -0.68 -23.24
C LEU A 409 -21.55 0.45 -23.34
N PRO A 410 -22.65 0.35 -22.56
CA PRO A 410 -23.49 1.50 -22.25
C PRO A 410 -22.69 2.66 -21.64
N ALA A 411 -23.21 3.87 -21.81
CA ALA A 411 -22.53 5.10 -21.36
C ALA A 411 -22.76 5.36 -19.86
N GLU A 412 -21.68 5.69 -19.15
CA GLU A 412 -21.70 5.99 -17.73
C GLU A 412 -21.81 7.49 -17.46
N LYS A 413 -22.74 7.86 -16.57
CA LYS A 413 -23.06 9.28 -16.26
C LYS A 413 -23.03 9.60 -14.77
N GLN A 414 -22.62 8.65 -13.92
CA GLN A 414 -22.83 8.70 -12.47
C GLN A 414 -21.92 9.74 -11.79
N VAL A 415 -20.61 9.72 -12.09
CA VAL A 415 -19.61 10.68 -11.59
C VAL A 415 -19.93 12.15 -11.90
N PHE A 416 -20.77 12.43 -12.91
CA PHE A 416 -21.19 13.78 -13.27
C PHE A 416 -22.23 14.41 -12.33
N SER A 417 -22.61 13.72 -11.23
CA SER A 417 -23.22 14.37 -10.07
C SER A 417 -22.23 15.23 -9.28
N SER A 418 -20.94 14.89 -9.33
CA SER A 418 -19.91 15.37 -8.41
C SER A 418 -18.81 16.15 -9.15
N ALA A 419 -18.32 15.59 -10.27
CA ALA A 419 -17.26 16.18 -11.09
C ALA A 419 -17.74 16.46 -12.52
N VAL A 420 -17.46 17.66 -13.07
CA VAL A 420 -17.93 18.09 -14.39
C VAL A 420 -16.82 18.52 -15.36
N SER A 421 -15.59 18.60 -14.86
CA SER A 421 -14.35 18.95 -15.55
C SER A 421 -13.18 18.44 -14.69
N GLY A 422 -11.93 18.80 -14.98
CA GLY A 422 -10.78 18.44 -14.15
C GLY A 422 -10.34 16.98 -14.24
N PHE A 423 -10.75 16.23 -15.26
CA PHE A 423 -10.52 14.78 -15.35
C PHE A 423 -9.14 14.44 -15.92
N PHE A 424 -8.56 13.35 -15.42
CA PHE A 424 -7.32 12.73 -15.88
C PHE A 424 -7.61 11.28 -16.24
N ALA A 425 -6.88 10.73 -17.21
CA ALA A 425 -6.75 9.27 -17.32
C ALA A 425 -6.03 8.74 -16.09
N ALA A 426 -6.55 7.67 -15.48
CA ALA A 426 -6.06 7.13 -14.22
C ALA A 426 -6.21 5.61 -14.13
N ALA A 427 -5.42 4.96 -13.26
CA ALA A 427 -5.55 3.53 -12.98
C ALA A 427 -5.04 3.14 -11.59
N SER A 428 -5.56 2.02 -11.07
CA SER A 428 -5.14 1.34 -9.85
C SER A 428 -4.85 -0.14 -10.13
N PHE A 429 -3.81 -0.67 -9.49
CA PHE A 429 -3.21 -1.97 -9.82
C PHE A 429 -3.10 -2.86 -8.58
N MET A 430 -3.69 -4.06 -8.64
CA MET A 430 -3.37 -5.12 -7.67
C MET A 430 -1.96 -5.66 -7.91
N SER A 431 -1.43 -6.41 -6.95
CA SER A 431 -0.15 -7.11 -7.03
C SER A 431 0.08 -7.83 -8.37
N TYR A 432 1.29 -7.65 -8.90
CA TYR A 432 1.82 -8.28 -10.10
C TYR A 432 1.16 -7.87 -11.43
N GLN A 433 0.28 -6.86 -11.43
CA GLN A 433 -0.44 -6.44 -12.63
C GLN A 433 0.28 -5.35 -13.44
N GLN A 434 0.08 -5.35 -14.76
CA GLN A 434 0.79 -4.50 -15.71
C GLN A 434 -0.10 -4.12 -16.92
N CYS A 435 -0.01 -2.86 -17.36
CA CYS A 435 -0.68 -2.39 -18.58
C CYS A 435 0.07 -1.24 -19.28
N GLU A 436 -0.21 -1.04 -20.56
CA GLU A 436 0.45 -0.06 -21.43
C GLU A 436 -0.57 0.94 -22.02
N PHE A 437 -0.47 2.20 -21.61
CA PHE A 437 -1.29 3.32 -22.07
C PHE A 437 -0.86 3.82 -23.44
N ASN A 438 -1.85 4.21 -24.25
CA ASN A 438 -1.66 5.00 -25.45
C ASN A 438 -2.47 6.29 -25.33
N PHE A 439 -1.76 7.39 -25.07
CA PHE A 439 -2.34 8.74 -24.98
C PHE A 439 -2.49 9.43 -26.36
N GLY A 440 -2.30 8.70 -27.46
CA GLY A 440 -2.24 9.23 -28.84
C GLY A 440 -0.82 9.34 -29.40
N ALA A 441 0.20 8.90 -28.66
CA ALA A 441 1.60 8.89 -29.12
C ALA A 441 1.85 7.84 -30.23
N LYS A 442 1.00 6.81 -30.31
CA LYS A 442 0.93 5.85 -31.43
C LYS A 442 -0.51 5.76 -31.95
N PRO A 443 -0.75 5.38 -33.22
CA PRO A 443 -2.11 5.23 -33.75
C PRO A 443 -2.96 4.27 -32.90
N PHE A 444 -4.20 4.66 -32.62
CA PHE A 444 -5.16 3.80 -31.93
C PHE A 444 -5.51 2.56 -32.75
N ARG A 445 -5.72 1.43 -32.06
CA ARG A 445 -6.02 0.13 -32.67
C ARG A 445 -7.52 -0.02 -32.99
N TYR A 446 -8.39 0.57 -32.16
CA TYR A 446 -9.84 0.50 -32.27
C TYR A 446 -10.51 1.88 -32.02
N PRO A 447 -10.11 2.95 -32.72
CA PRO A 447 -10.66 4.29 -32.50
C PRO A 447 -12.18 4.33 -32.73
N PRO A 448 -12.95 5.05 -31.87
CA PRO A 448 -14.40 5.13 -31.98
C PRO A 448 -14.84 5.92 -33.22
N PRO A 449 -16.08 5.71 -33.70
CA PRO A 449 -16.56 6.33 -34.95
C PRO A 449 -16.91 7.83 -34.83
N MET A 450 -16.87 8.40 -33.62
CA MET A 450 -17.10 9.83 -33.37
C MET A 450 -15.80 10.62 -33.37
N LYS A 451 -15.88 11.96 -33.40
CA LYS A 451 -14.70 12.82 -33.25
C LYS A 451 -14.29 12.93 -31.79
N PHE A 452 -12.98 12.93 -31.55
CA PHE A 452 -12.34 13.08 -30.24
C PHE A 452 -11.00 13.82 -30.42
N SER A 453 -10.51 14.40 -29.32
CA SER A 453 -9.13 14.86 -29.15
C SER A 453 -8.28 13.75 -28.52
N THR A 454 -6.97 13.78 -28.77
CA THR A 454 -6.00 12.92 -28.08
C THR A 454 -5.19 13.76 -27.09
N PHE A 455 -4.77 13.15 -25.98
CA PHE A 455 -3.91 13.81 -25.00
C PHE A 455 -2.60 14.26 -25.66
N ASN A 456 -1.99 13.42 -26.50
CA ASN A 456 -0.68 13.67 -27.10
C ASN A 456 -0.67 14.79 -28.15
N ASP A 457 -1.81 15.10 -28.78
CA ASP A 457 -1.95 16.24 -29.69
C ASP A 457 -1.97 17.59 -28.95
N HIS A 458 -2.59 17.62 -27.77
CA HIS A 458 -2.93 18.85 -27.03
C HIS A 458 -2.02 19.13 -25.83
N ALA A 459 -1.48 18.10 -25.19
CA ALA A 459 -0.62 18.24 -24.02
C ALA A 459 0.76 18.81 -24.37
N PHE A 460 1.43 19.31 -23.34
CA PHE A 460 2.82 19.75 -23.39
C PHE A 460 3.52 19.29 -22.12
N LEU A 461 4.78 18.87 -22.26
CA LEU A 461 5.71 18.60 -21.17
C LEU A 461 7.07 19.17 -21.60
N THR A 462 7.76 19.82 -20.66
CA THR A 462 9.17 20.23 -20.77
C THR A 462 10.10 19.03 -20.99
N ALA A 463 11.41 19.25 -21.10
CA ALA A 463 12.35 18.13 -21.15
C ALA A 463 12.42 17.44 -19.78
N GLU A 464 12.30 18.23 -18.72
CA GLU A 464 12.44 17.89 -17.31
C GLU A 464 11.23 17.10 -16.79
N GLU A 465 10.01 17.54 -17.07
CA GLU A 465 8.76 16.85 -16.68
C GLU A 465 8.59 15.46 -17.32
N LYS A 466 9.39 15.14 -18.35
CA LYS A 466 9.42 13.81 -18.98
C LYS A 466 10.39 12.83 -18.33
N ILE A 467 11.24 13.27 -17.39
CA ILE A 467 12.29 12.44 -16.81
C ILE A 467 11.78 11.68 -15.60
N ILE A 468 11.42 10.41 -15.82
CA ILE A 468 11.13 9.47 -14.73
C ILE A 468 12.46 9.00 -14.13
N LEU A 469 12.89 9.70 -13.07
CA LEU A 469 14.16 9.44 -12.38
C LEU A 469 14.12 8.18 -11.51
N PRO A 470 15.19 7.35 -11.51
CA PRO A 470 15.34 6.26 -10.56
C PRO A 470 15.33 6.75 -9.11
N ARG A 471 14.79 5.96 -8.17
CA ARG A 471 14.58 6.36 -6.75
C ARG A 471 15.86 6.92 -6.11
N HIS A 472 17.01 6.27 -6.35
CA HIS A 472 18.31 6.73 -5.82
C HIS A 472 18.78 8.07 -6.42
N ARG A 473 18.41 8.41 -7.66
CA ARG A 473 18.70 9.71 -8.28
C ARG A 473 17.75 10.80 -7.78
N ARG A 474 16.44 10.50 -7.66
CA ARG A 474 15.46 11.41 -7.05
C ARG A 474 15.88 11.81 -5.64
N LEU A 475 16.25 10.84 -4.80
CA LEU A 475 16.76 11.08 -3.45
C LEU A 475 18.10 11.85 -3.43
N ALA A 476 19.01 11.58 -4.37
CA ALA A 476 20.28 12.30 -4.45
C ALA A 476 20.13 13.77 -4.87
N LEU A 477 19.13 14.10 -5.70
CA LEU A 477 18.79 15.47 -6.05
C LEU A 477 18.08 16.20 -4.90
N LEU A 478 17.12 15.56 -4.23
CA LEU A 478 16.46 16.15 -3.05
C LEU A 478 17.48 16.53 -1.96
N LYS A 479 18.48 15.66 -1.71
CA LYS A 479 19.60 15.94 -0.79
C LYS A 479 20.59 17.03 -1.28
N GLN A 480 20.42 17.57 -2.48
CA GLN A 480 21.18 18.70 -3.02
C GLN A 480 20.38 20.02 -3.04
N VAL A 481 19.06 19.97 -2.77
CA VAL A 481 18.24 21.18 -2.63
C VAL A 481 18.49 21.79 -1.25
N SER A 482 19.50 22.67 -1.16
CA SER A 482 19.65 23.55 0.00
C SER A 482 18.57 24.64 -0.06
N ILE A 483 17.41 24.37 0.54
CA ILE A 483 16.44 25.42 0.84
C ILE A 483 17.16 26.45 1.71
N ARG A 484 17.14 27.72 1.29
CA ARG A 484 17.73 28.80 2.10
C ARG A 484 16.73 29.13 3.21
N GLU A 485 17.21 29.44 4.41
CA GLU A 485 16.38 29.79 5.57
C GLU A 485 15.32 30.89 5.28
N ASN A 486 15.60 31.75 4.29
CA ASN A 486 14.74 32.86 3.87
C ASN A 486 13.90 32.56 2.61
N CYS A 487 13.79 31.30 2.15
CA CYS A 487 12.97 30.95 0.98
C CYS A 487 11.46 31.10 1.25
N CYS A 488 10.69 31.44 0.22
CA CYS A 488 9.24 31.44 0.26
C CYS A 488 8.71 30.01 0.44
N THR A 489 7.95 29.75 1.51
CA THR A 489 7.42 28.41 1.85
C THR A 489 6.43 27.83 0.83
N LEU A 490 5.92 28.63 -0.11
CA LEU A 490 5.00 28.18 -1.17
C LEU A 490 5.69 27.75 -2.47
N CYS A 491 6.89 28.25 -2.76
CA CYS A 491 7.59 27.96 -4.03
C CYS A 491 9.05 27.50 -3.86
N CYS A 492 9.65 27.67 -2.67
CA CYS A 492 11.03 27.35 -2.32
C CYS A 492 12.15 28.02 -3.16
N ASP A 493 11.83 28.64 -4.30
CA ASP A 493 12.80 29.23 -5.23
C ASP A 493 13.29 30.64 -4.84
N GLU A 494 12.35 31.53 -4.53
CA GLU A 494 12.61 32.96 -4.26
C GLU A 494 12.63 33.28 -2.76
N VAL A 495 13.20 34.43 -2.40
CA VAL A 495 13.18 34.94 -1.01
C VAL A 495 11.74 35.27 -0.60
N ALA A 496 11.34 34.90 0.61
CA ALA A 496 10.04 35.23 1.18
C ALA A 496 9.83 36.76 1.27
N ASP A 497 9.04 37.31 0.34
CA ASP A 497 8.64 38.73 0.32
C ASP A 497 7.30 38.99 1.02
N THR A 498 6.53 37.92 1.26
CA THR A 498 5.14 37.95 1.71
C THR A 498 4.94 37.01 2.90
N GLU A 499 4.51 37.56 4.03
CA GLU A 499 4.12 36.82 5.24
C GLU A 499 2.64 36.39 5.13
N LEU A 500 2.38 35.09 5.06
CA LEU A 500 1.02 34.57 5.22
C LEU A 500 0.59 34.72 6.68
N ARG A 501 -0.35 35.63 6.93
CA ARG A 501 -0.99 35.77 8.25
C ARG A 501 -2.29 34.94 8.28
N PRO A 502 -2.58 34.20 9.36
CA PRO A 502 -3.80 33.40 9.46
C PRO A 502 -5.02 34.29 9.26
N CYS A 503 -6.01 33.79 8.50
CA CYS A 503 -7.10 34.64 8.02
C CYS A 503 -8.10 35.06 9.11
N GLY A 504 -8.00 34.51 10.32
CA GLY A 504 -8.93 34.75 11.43
C GLY A 504 -10.26 34.00 11.31
N HIS A 505 -10.33 32.97 10.46
CA HIS A 505 -11.55 32.22 10.13
C HIS A 505 -11.32 30.70 10.15
N SER A 506 -10.58 30.19 11.13
CA SER A 506 -10.33 28.76 11.37
C SER A 506 -10.91 28.31 12.72
N SER A 507 -11.22 27.02 12.82
CA SER A 507 -11.43 26.33 14.10
C SER A 507 -10.09 26.23 14.84
N THR A 508 -10.01 26.80 16.03
CA THR A 508 -8.76 27.17 16.72
C THR A 508 -8.05 25.99 17.40
N THR A 509 -7.89 24.85 16.73
CA THR A 509 -7.29 23.63 17.31
C THR A 509 -6.21 22.98 16.45
N SER A 510 -6.38 22.86 15.13
CA SER A 510 -5.35 22.28 14.24
C SER A 510 -4.17 23.24 14.04
N ASP A 511 -4.44 24.53 13.77
CA ASP A 511 -3.42 25.56 13.53
C ASP A 511 -2.39 25.68 14.69
N GLU A 512 -2.80 25.37 15.93
CA GLU A 512 -1.90 25.33 17.09
C GLU A 512 -1.19 23.97 17.23
N PHE A 513 -1.87 22.86 16.91
CA PHE A 513 -1.29 21.51 16.96
C PHE A 513 -0.15 21.34 15.94
N ASP A 514 -0.37 21.72 14.68
CA ASP A 514 0.62 21.63 13.60
C ASP A 514 1.90 22.42 13.93
N ALA A 515 1.75 23.56 14.62
CA ALA A 515 2.87 24.37 15.08
C ALA A 515 3.69 23.68 16.19
N VAL A 516 3.06 22.93 17.10
CA VAL A 516 3.79 22.14 18.11
C VAL A 516 4.53 20.97 17.44
N VAL A 517 3.91 20.31 16.46
CA VAL A 517 4.52 19.20 15.70
C VAL A 517 5.80 19.67 14.99
N GLY A 518 5.75 20.78 14.26
CA GLY A 518 6.93 21.34 13.60
C GLY A 518 8.06 21.72 14.58
N TYR A 519 7.73 22.15 15.80
CA TYR A 519 8.74 22.39 16.85
C TYR A 519 9.28 21.10 17.47
N LEU A 520 8.51 20.01 17.52
CA LEU A 520 8.99 18.69 17.97
C LEU A 520 9.99 18.09 16.98
N GLU A 521 9.73 18.19 15.67
CA GLU A 521 10.68 17.79 14.61
C GLU A 521 12.03 18.49 14.81
N ASP A 522 11.99 19.82 14.92
CA ASP A 522 13.12 20.71 15.16
C ASP A 522 13.95 20.32 16.40
N ILE A 523 13.28 19.92 17.50
CA ILE A 523 13.92 19.55 18.77
C ILE A 523 14.58 18.17 18.69
N ILE A 524 13.96 17.20 18.02
CA ILE A 524 14.50 15.84 17.88
C ILE A 524 15.69 15.82 16.91
N MET A 525 15.68 16.71 15.91
CA MET A 525 16.74 16.91 14.93
C MET A 525 17.93 17.75 15.45
N ASP A 526 17.86 18.31 16.66
CA ASP A 526 18.90 19.17 17.27
C ASP A 526 20.15 18.35 17.71
N ASP A 527 21.35 18.87 17.41
CA ASP A 527 22.64 18.29 17.81
C ASP A 527 22.78 18.15 19.34
N ASP A 528 22.15 19.03 20.14
CA ASP A 528 22.11 18.93 21.60
C ASP A 528 21.36 17.67 22.05
N PHE A 529 20.21 17.37 21.45
CA PHE A 529 19.42 16.16 21.76
C PHE A 529 20.22 14.90 21.40
N GLN A 530 20.92 14.94 20.28
CA GLN A 530 21.82 13.88 19.82
C GLN A 530 23.12 13.75 20.60
N LEU A 531 23.47 14.75 21.40
CA LEU A 531 24.53 14.67 22.40
C LEU A 531 24.00 14.04 23.70
N ILE A 532 22.78 14.39 24.12
CA ILE A 532 22.13 13.84 25.33
C ILE A 532 21.89 12.34 25.20
N GLN A 533 21.24 11.87 24.12
CA GLN A 533 20.99 10.45 23.90
C GLN A 533 22.30 9.64 23.89
N ARG A 534 23.33 10.15 23.21
CA ARG A 534 24.64 9.49 23.08
C ARG A 534 25.41 9.42 24.41
N ASN A 535 25.35 10.49 25.22
CA ASN A 535 25.93 10.50 26.56
C ASN A 535 25.21 9.49 27.49
N PHE A 536 23.89 9.33 27.34
CA PHE A 536 23.13 8.34 28.09
C PHE A 536 23.47 6.90 27.68
N LEU A 537 23.63 6.65 26.37
CA LEU A 537 24.04 5.35 25.84
C LEU A 537 25.46 4.97 26.31
N GLU A 538 26.43 5.87 26.17
CA GLU A 538 27.82 5.64 26.62
C GLU A 538 27.90 5.38 28.14
N LYS A 539 26.99 5.95 28.94
CA LYS A 539 26.91 5.71 30.39
C LYS A 539 26.48 4.28 30.75
N HIS A 540 25.63 3.65 29.95
CA HIS A 540 24.84 2.47 30.37
C HIS A 540 24.98 1.22 29.47
N TYR A 541 25.59 1.30 28.28
CA TYR A 541 25.59 0.20 27.30
C TYR A 541 26.22 -1.12 27.76
N GLN A 542 27.03 -1.11 28.82
CA GLN A 542 27.66 -2.32 29.37
C GLN A 542 26.67 -3.19 30.17
N GLU A 543 25.55 -2.61 30.63
CA GLU A 543 24.50 -3.38 31.32
C GLU A 543 23.64 -4.20 30.34
N PHE A 544 23.46 -3.71 29.11
CA PHE A 544 22.57 -4.32 28.11
C PHE A 544 23.22 -5.51 27.39
N ASP A 545 22.45 -6.61 27.26
CA ASP A 545 22.82 -7.75 26.44
C ASP A 545 21.65 -8.41 25.71
N ASP A 546 22.04 -9.27 24.76
CA ASP A 546 21.21 -9.91 23.73
C ASP A 546 20.58 -11.20 24.29
N SER A 547 20.05 -11.12 25.52
CA SER A 547 19.36 -12.21 26.19
C SER A 547 17.87 -11.91 26.33
N GLU A 548 17.04 -12.95 26.29
CA GLU A 548 15.58 -12.79 26.39
C GLU A 548 15.12 -12.43 27.81
N GLU A 549 15.90 -12.81 28.84
CA GLU A 549 15.63 -12.43 30.23
C GLU A 549 16.08 -10.99 30.50
N ASN A 550 15.13 -10.05 30.49
CA ASN A 550 15.40 -8.67 30.86
C ASN A 550 15.90 -8.55 32.31
N LYS A 551 17.08 -7.95 32.49
CA LYS A 551 17.65 -7.67 33.82
C LYS A 551 16.79 -6.64 34.54
N LEU A 552 16.64 -6.80 35.86
CA LEU A 552 15.87 -5.88 36.70
C LEU A 552 16.31 -4.41 36.55
N ILE A 553 17.60 -4.16 36.32
CA ILE A 553 18.18 -2.82 36.14
C ILE A 553 17.72 -2.13 34.83
N TYR A 554 17.22 -2.88 33.83
CA TYR A 554 16.78 -2.27 32.56
C TYR A 554 15.57 -1.36 32.76
N THR A 555 14.66 -1.71 33.67
CA THR A 555 13.50 -0.86 34.02
C THR A 555 13.95 0.44 34.68
N ASP A 556 14.93 0.39 35.58
CA ASP A 556 15.46 1.57 36.26
C ASP A 556 16.18 2.51 35.26
N ILE A 557 16.97 1.96 34.33
CA ILE A 557 17.66 2.73 33.29
C ILE A 557 16.66 3.27 32.25
N PHE A 558 15.61 2.53 31.89
CA PHE A 558 14.56 2.99 30.99
C PHE A 558 13.79 4.19 31.57
N ASN A 559 13.45 4.14 32.85
CA ASN A 559 12.82 5.28 33.53
C ASN A 559 13.78 6.49 33.61
N GLU A 560 15.09 6.29 33.82
CA GLU A 560 16.08 7.38 33.77
C GLU A 560 16.18 8.00 32.35
N TYR A 561 16.01 7.19 31.29
CA TYR A 561 16.01 7.66 29.91
C TYR A 561 14.77 8.48 29.56
N ILE A 562 13.58 7.98 29.89
CA ILE A 562 12.31 8.66 29.63
C ILE A 562 12.33 10.05 30.27
N SER A 563 12.60 10.16 31.57
CA SER A 563 12.62 11.46 32.27
C SER A 563 13.75 12.40 31.84
N LEU A 564 14.77 11.91 31.13
CA LEU A 564 15.81 12.73 30.52
C LEU A 564 15.34 13.32 29.17
N VAL A 565 14.66 12.52 28.34
CA VAL A 565 14.10 12.92 27.05
C VAL A 565 12.89 13.85 27.23
N GLU A 566 11.94 13.41 28.07
CA GLU A 566 10.72 14.12 28.49
C GLU A 566 11.03 15.56 28.91
N LYS A 567 11.90 15.72 29.92
CA LYS A 567 12.27 17.04 30.46
C LYS A 567 12.93 17.94 29.42
N TYR A 568 13.80 17.39 28.58
CA TYR A 568 14.49 18.19 27.56
C TYR A 568 13.52 18.71 26.49
N ILE A 569 12.57 17.87 26.07
CA ILE A 569 11.51 18.25 25.12
C ILE A 569 10.60 19.32 25.76
N GLU A 570 10.18 19.14 27.02
CA GLU A 570 9.38 20.14 27.74
C GLU A 570 10.12 21.49 27.85
N GLU A 571 11.38 21.50 28.30
CA GLU A 571 12.18 22.73 28.44
C GLU A 571 12.33 23.45 27.08
N LYS A 572 12.61 22.73 25.99
CA LYS A 572 12.76 23.32 24.64
C LYS A 572 11.43 23.77 24.02
N LEU A 573 10.30 23.13 24.33
CA LEU A 573 8.97 23.58 23.87
C LEU A 573 8.48 24.80 24.66
N LEU A 574 8.72 24.88 25.96
CA LEU A 574 8.40 26.06 26.78
C LEU A 574 9.18 27.31 26.37
N ASP A 575 10.44 27.15 25.93
CA ASP A 575 11.25 28.24 25.37
C ASP A 575 10.71 28.75 24.01
N ARG A 576 10.14 27.85 23.19
CA ARG A 576 9.58 28.16 21.86
C ARG A 576 8.14 28.69 21.92
N ILE A 577 7.30 28.18 22.81
CA ILE A 577 5.85 28.41 22.85
C ILE A 577 5.44 29.02 24.20
N ARG A 578 5.01 30.29 24.19
CA ARG A 578 4.64 31.02 25.41
C ARG A 578 3.31 30.57 25.99
N GLY A 579 3.35 30.00 27.19
CA GLY A 579 2.16 29.56 27.91
C GLY A 579 1.65 28.18 27.46
N PHE A 580 2.53 27.40 26.83
CA PHE A 580 2.29 26.01 26.46
C PHE A 580 2.00 25.13 27.68
N ASP A 581 1.17 24.11 27.47
CA ASP A 581 0.69 23.17 28.48
C ASP A 581 0.81 21.74 27.91
N MET A 582 1.75 20.96 28.45
CA MET A 582 2.00 19.58 28.03
C MET A 582 0.76 18.69 28.17
N VAL A 583 -0.10 18.93 29.17
CA VAL A 583 -1.30 18.13 29.42
C VAL A 583 -2.37 18.45 28.37
N ALA A 584 -2.55 19.72 28.04
CA ALA A 584 -3.45 20.15 26.95
C ALA A 584 -2.97 19.61 25.59
N PHE A 585 -1.67 19.69 25.30
CA PHE A 585 -1.10 19.15 24.06
C PHE A 585 -1.24 17.62 23.96
N THR A 586 -1.00 16.88 25.05
CA THR A 586 -1.16 15.41 25.09
C THR A 586 -2.60 14.99 24.78
N VAL A 587 -3.60 15.74 25.25
CA VAL A 587 -5.02 15.50 24.91
C VAL A 587 -5.32 15.82 23.44
N SER A 588 -4.63 16.81 22.85
CA SER A 588 -4.73 17.12 21.41
C SER A 588 -4.11 16.01 20.55
N LEU A 589 -2.92 15.50 20.91
CA LEU A 589 -2.22 14.41 20.22
C LEU A 589 -3.06 13.12 20.16
N GLN A 590 -3.89 12.86 21.18
CA GLN A 590 -4.83 11.73 21.18
C GLN A 590 -6.05 11.93 20.25
N GLN A 591 -6.37 13.17 19.88
CA GLN A 591 -7.51 13.52 19.02
C GLN A 591 -7.12 13.67 17.55
N HIS A 592 -5.90 14.15 17.29
CA HIS A 592 -5.34 14.40 15.95
C HIS A 592 -4.36 13.29 15.49
N LYS A 593 -4.40 12.10 16.14
CA LYS A 593 -3.52 10.96 15.86
C LYS A 593 -3.46 10.61 14.36
N ASP A 594 -4.62 10.55 13.72
CA ASP A 594 -4.75 10.08 12.33
C ASP A 594 -4.57 11.22 11.30
N GLU A 595 -4.19 12.43 11.78
CA GLU A 595 -3.86 13.60 10.96
C GLU A 595 -2.34 13.89 10.93
N MET A 596 -1.54 13.21 11.76
CA MET A 596 -0.08 13.37 11.81
C MET A 596 0.67 12.64 10.68
N PRO A 597 1.82 13.17 10.22
CA PRO A 597 2.79 12.40 9.45
C PRO A 597 3.33 11.23 10.29
N GLY A 598 3.14 10.00 9.81
CA GLY A 598 3.44 8.76 10.56
C GLY A 598 4.87 8.71 11.10
N ASP A 599 5.85 9.11 10.28
CA ASP A 599 7.28 9.16 10.60
C ASP A 599 7.59 9.86 11.95
N ILE A 600 6.82 10.88 12.33
CA ILE A 600 7.02 11.67 13.56
C ILE A 600 6.33 11.00 14.76
N PHE A 601 5.11 10.48 14.55
CA PHE A 601 4.35 9.80 15.59
C PHE A 601 5.04 8.48 16.01
N ASP A 602 5.52 7.71 15.04
CA ASP A 602 6.28 6.49 15.28
C ASP A 602 7.63 6.80 15.96
N LEU A 603 8.31 7.88 15.57
CA LEU A 603 9.55 8.35 16.21
C LEU A 603 9.34 8.69 17.69
N LEU A 604 8.26 9.42 18.02
CA LEU A 604 7.89 9.73 19.40
C LEU A 604 7.56 8.45 20.20
N LEU A 605 6.86 7.49 19.60
CA LEU A 605 6.60 6.19 20.22
C LEU A 605 7.89 5.44 20.56
N THR A 606 8.95 5.50 19.71
CA THR A 606 10.22 4.78 19.99
C THR A 606 10.88 5.18 21.30
N PHE A 607 10.68 6.42 21.78
CA PHE A 607 11.22 6.85 23.08
C PHE A 607 10.48 6.23 24.28
N THR A 608 9.27 5.71 24.05
CA THR A 608 8.42 5.03 25.04
C THR A 608 8.33 3.51 24.84
N ASP A 609 8.97 2.97 23.79
CA ASP A 609 9.05 1.52 23.53
C ASP A 609 10.31 0.93 24.15
N PHE A 610 10.13 0.07 25.17
CA PHE A 610 11.22 -0.63 25.84
C PHE A 610 12.02 -1.56 24.90
N LEU A 611 11.40 -2.10 23.84
CA LEU A 611 12.07 -2.97 22.88
C LEU A 611 12.99 -2.15 21.98
N ALA A 612 12.49 -1.10 21.33
CA ALA A 612 13.31 -0.16 20.55
C ALA A 612 14.45 0.45 21.39
N PHE A 613 14.16 0.79 22.65
CA PHE A 613 15.17 1.26 23.62
C PHE A 613 16.26 0.22 23.91
N LYS A 614 15.90 -1.06 24.11
CA LYS A 614 16.87 -2.15 24.29
C LYS A 614 17.69 -2.37 23.02
N GLU A 615 17.07 -2.36 21.85
CA GLU A 615 17.74 -2.50 20.55
C GLU A 615 18.76 -1.38 20.31
N MET A 616 18.39 -0.12 20.59
CA MET A 616 19.30 1.05 20.50
C MET A 616 20.59 0.85 21.32
N PHE A 617 20.48 0.26 22.52
CA PHE A 617 21.64 -0.08 23.35
C PHE A 617 22.49 -1.23 22.78
N LEU A 618 21.85 -2.27 22.23
CA LEU A 618 22.55 -3.40 21.60
C LEU A 618 23.26 -2.99 20.31
N GLU A 619 22.64 -2.12 19.51
CA GLU A 619 23.25 -1.50 18.35
C GLU A 619 24.46 -0.63 18.71
N TYR A 620 24.34 0.24 19.73
CA TYR A 620 25.46 1.08 20.18
C TYR A 620 26.66 0.22 20.61
N ARG A 621 26.39 -0.86 21.36
CA ARG A 621 27.38 -1.84 21.79
C ARG A 621 28.01 -2.62 20.63
N ALA A 622 27.24 -2.93 19.57
CA ALA A 622 27.71 -3.65 18.39
C ALA A 622 28.54 -2.77 17.43
N ARG A 623 28.17 -1.50 17.28
CA ARG A 623 28.84 -0.50 16.42
C ARG A 623 30.13 0.04 17.05
N GLY A 624 30.21 0.08 18.37
CA GLY A 624 31.36 0.55 19.15
C GLY A 624 31.33 2.06 19.42
N CYS A 625 31.83 2.46 20.59
CA CYS A 625 31.76 3.82 21.12
C CYS A 625 32.32 4.88 20.13
N GLY A 626 31.45 5.78 19.65
CA GLY A 626 31.88 6.96 18.87
C GLY A 626 31.00 7.42 17.70
N VAL A 627 29.95 6.67 17.30
CA VAL A 627 29.09 7.02 16.16
C VAL A 627 27.80 7.75 16.61
N SER A 628 27.38 8.77 15.86
CA SER A 628 26.12 9.51 16.05
C SER A 628 24.92 8.79 15.42
N ILE A 629 23.77 8.79 16.10
CA ILE A 629 22.71 7.80 15.85
C ILE A 629 21.57 8.31 14.96
N LEU A 630 21.19 9.60 15.00
CA LEU A 630 20.04 10.10 14.23
C LEU A 630 20.14 9.91 12.71
N GLY A 631 21.36 9.87 12.16
CA GLY A 631 21.60 9.55 10.74
C GLY A 631 21.06 8.19 10.30
N ASP A 632 20.75 7.31 11.27
CA ASP A 632 20.23 5.97 11.07
C ASP A 632 18.82 5.74 11.66
N ILE A 633 18.25 6.64 12.48
CA ILE A 633 16.83 6.48 12.90
C ILE A 633 15.89 6.65 11.70
N SER A 634 16.23 7.52 10.74
CA SER A 634 15.58 7.55 9.42
C SER A 634 15.77 6.29 8.56
N LYS A 635 16.54 5.29 9.02
CA LYS A 635 16.63 3.93 8.45
C LYS A 635 15.83 2.90 9.25
N LEU A 636 15.59 3.14 10.55
CA LEU A 636 14.57 2.41 11.32
C LEU A 636 13.16 2.75 10.83
N CYS A 637 12.93 4.00 10.39
CA CYS A 637 11.75 4.42 9.61
C CYS A 637 11.78 3.95 8.14
N GLY A 638 12.64 2.99 7.77
CA GLY A 638 12.65 2.40 6.43
C GLY A 638 11.39 1.57 6.21
N HIS A 639 10.41 2.13 5.48
CA HIS A 639 9.05 1.59 5.36
C HIS A 639 9.00 0.06 5.16
N GLY A 640 8.43 -0.61 6.16
CA GLY A 640 7.91 -1.97 6.06
C GLY A 640 6.51 -1.98 6.69
N PRO A 641 5.51 -2.62 6.06
CA PRO A 641 4.18 -2.67 6.64
C PRO A 641 4.16 -3.51 7.91
N GLU A 642 3.33 -3.10 8.87
CA GLU A 642 2.91 -3.87 10.06
C GLU A 642 4.00 -4.31 11.05
N ARG A 643 4.22 -3.50 12.11
CA ARG A 643 4.66 -4.07 13.40
C ARG A 643 3.47 -4.84 14.02
N PRO A 644 3.61 -6.12 14.42
CA PRO A 644 2.52 -6.86 15.02
C PRO A 644 2.22 -6.36 16.45
N CYS A 645 0.98 -5.93 16.68
CA CYS A 645 0.44 -5.78 18.03
C CYS A 645 0.40 -7.16 18.72
N LEU A 646 1.42 -7.48 19.50
CA LEU A 646 1.51 -8.74 20.24
C LEU A 646 0.39 -8.85 21.27
N ASN A 647 -0.66 -9.61 20.90
CA ASN A 647 -1.76 -10.04 21.77
C ASN A 647 -1.27 -11.05 22.84
N MET A 648 -0.36 -10.61 23.72
CA MET A 648 -0.36 -11.16 25.08
C MET A 648 -1.70 -10.79 25.72
N GLY A 649 -2.37 -11.77 26.33
CA GLY A 649 -3.74 -11.64 26.82
C GLY A 649 -3.90 -10.58 27.90
N ILE A 650 -4.10 -9.34 27.48
CA ILE A 650 -4.21 -8.13 28.30
C ILE A 650 -5.67 -7.71 28.35
N GLY A 651 -6.17 -7.48 29.58
CA GLY A 651 -7.51 -6.92 29.77
C GLY A 651 -7.55 -5.44 29.37
N PRO A 652 -8.75 -4.86 29.14
CA PRO A 652 -8.89 -3.43 28.84
C PRO A 652 -8.25 -2.51 29.90
N ASP A 653 -8.06 -3.00 31.13
CA ASP A 653 -7.43 -2.28 32.24
C ASP A 653 -5.91 -2.02 32.07
N ASP A 654 -5.14 -2.83 31.33
CA ASP A 654 -3.71 -2.56 31.09
C ASP A 654 -3.45 -1.85 29.75
N LEU A 655 -4.39 -1.85 28.79
CA LEU A 655 -4.34 -0.90 27.67
C LEU A 655 -4.43 0.55 28.20
N GLN A 656 -5.26 0.75 29.23
CA GLN A 656 -5.34 2.01 29.96
C GLN A 656 -4.03 2.37 30.68
N ARG A 657 -3.16 1.40 31.03
CA ARG A 657 -1.81 1.67 31.58
C ARG A 657 -0.79 2.09 30.52
N SER A 658 -0.80 1.47 29.34
CA SER A 658 0.08 1.90 28.24
C SER A 658 -0.24 3.33 27.82
N LEU A 659 -1.53 3.66 27.71
CA LEU A 659 -2.00 5.03 27.47
C LEU A 659 -1.84 5.96 28.69
N SER A 660 -1.69 5.43 29.92
CA SER A 660 -1.30 6.22 31.08
C SER A 660 0.18 6.59 31.09
N THR A 661 1.06 5.87 30.39
CA THR A 661 2.50 6.18 30.38
C THR A 661 2.78 7.49 29.63
N LEU A 662 2.02 7.76 28.55
CA LEU A 662 1.96 9.09 27.92
C LEU A 662 1.25 10.17 28.76
N ALA A 663 0.64 9.81 29.89
CA ALA A 663 0.08 10.75 30.87
C ALA A 663 0.99 10.97 32.09
N ILE A 664 2.12 10.26 32.22
CA ILE A 664 3.15 10.53 33.23
C ILE A 664 4.07 11.65 32.71
N LEU A 665 3.46 12.81 32.48
CA LEU A 665 4.11 14.13 32.50
C LEU A 665 3.70 14.92 33.75
N THR A 666 2.76 14.41 34.58
CA THR A 666 2.77 14.61 36.05
C THR A 666 1.74 13.74 36.78
N LEU A 667 2.18 12.61 37.39
CA LEU A 667 1.80 12.22 38.77
C LEU A 667 2.65 11.08 39.35
#